data_AF-A0A847ZET5-F1
#
_entry.id   AF-A0A847ZET5-F1
#
_cell.length_a   1.000
_cell.length_b   1.000
_cell.length_c   1.000
_cell.angle_alpha   90.00
_cell.angle_beta   90.00
_cell.angle_gamma   90.00
#
_symmetry.space_group_name_H-M   'P 1'
#
loop_
_entity.id
_entity.type
_entity.pdbx_description
1 polymer ?
#
loop_
_entity_poly.entity_id
_entity_poly.type
_entity_poly.pdbx_seq_one_letter_code
_entity_poly.pdbx_strand_id
1 'polypeptide(L)'
;MKKHSIHFQLAVEEQTHVRQRNFPLFPASKGRGAILVGLIMIMVIFAILAAALLPLTSTSFFSEVAANNMNKAYYLAESGYRYAASQFISVSGETNRDNIIGSVHNKTYNLSGGAGSFYIESYPYYYKVNAAGTNTTALQTKINGGIPSDRTIPTTGRIVILNEGTLVGTAVNYTNVVLAGSNATYRTATFTLSSPVTVTEGYTVLPVATATAQTLTTNGNLTLSAGAAAFPDIRGTFQLVGAGSTVYIYEKKVGNNLQNITNFINPTNTISVAVTNGQDVALLKYLDIRSTGSLGSGIMSTSRKLTYRGPIAAINSDQGLASNGLPEAQAEQKGDALLTMLADASGSTSTGNFATTTLGGDTALSITQTTSGSGAGNQPSTEAYVSMPGGANNPIYQSWDGAGSYLSYDIQVKVATGTWNSATNSFIAKPDTYCAGIMFRASTALSNQAPFYGFSIMRSNNNGGNNKDGIKDTMIPDPATNNNKAMLVLWTRNSNQGNGDDNWLAYKLLDEDDGSDVIVDDDGHVDDWSTLLVRIVEAASLKLTVNDAATINLGDTITGGAGTAEVFRKINDSDGKVVLLLNKVVGTFTRPNTIGSFTTDSTWGYRSRDNYIWVFYTDRIDHSSDTTALNNVRLGQTRGTVNWPMNQIQNWDAAGDKFTLVAWNASLNTAQDSTLHIMGSGKEAGAILRTQKWTTGAYTMGSFPPEIGVVSLGKNSVKTYFDDLAYYLKGGVSSGGTGSETGFLPPIQQ
;
A
#
# COMPACT_ATOMS: atom_id res chain seq x y z
N MET A 1 -13.17 75.92 85.43
CA MET A 1 -14.42 76.28 84.70
C MET A 1 -14.07 77.26 83.59
N LYS A 2 -14.49 77.01 82.32
CA LYS A 2 -14.24 77.86 81.10
C LYS A 2 -12.74 78.01 80.77
N LYS A 3 -12.20 78.19 79.55
CA LYS A 3 -12.55 78.05 78.10
C LYS A 3 -11.16 77.82 77.40
N HIS A 4 -10.97 77.26 76.20
CA HIS A 4 -11.85 76.77 75.14
C HIS A 4 -11.17 75.65 74.29
N SER A 5 -11.75 75.35 73.13
CA SER A 5 -11.42 74.36 72.09
C SER A 5 -10.05 74.54 71.38
N ILE A 6 -9.38 73.42 71.03
CA ILE A 6 -8.22 73.35 70.12
C ILE A 6 -8.55 72.41 68.93
N HIS A 7 -7.88 72.63 67.80
CA HIS A 7 -8.27 72.21 66.46
C HIS A 7 -7.84 70.79 66.00
N PHE A 8 -8.66 70.29 65.06
CA PHE A 8 -8.37 69.37 63.96
C PHE A 8 -7.62 68.05 64.19
N GLN A 9 -8.47 67.02 64.30
CA GLN A 9 -8.24 65.62 64.02
C GLN A 9 -8.30 65.35 62.50
N LEU A 10 -7.42 64.51 61.98
CA LEU A 10 -7.70 63.43 61.02
C LEU A 10 -6.38 62.71 60.65
N ALA A 11 -6.31 61.42 60.95
CA ALA A 11 -5.20 60.55 60.60
C ALA A 11 -5.64 59.56 59.52
N VAL A 12 -4.75 59.31 58.55
CA VAL A 12 -4.40 58.01 57.92
C VAL A 12 -5.60 57.12 57.52
N GLU A 13 -5.79 56.77 56.25
CA GLU A 13 -4.92 55.81 55.55
C GLU A 13 -4.98 55.89 54.01
N GLU A 14 -4.26 54.99 53.35
CA GLU A 14 -3.77 55.02 51.97
C GLU A 14 -4.73 54.39 50.93
N GLN A 15 -4.62 54.80 49.65
CA GLN A 15 -4.49 53.95 48.43
C GLN A 15 -5.00 54.65 47.14
N THR A 16 -4.51 54.16 46.00
CA THR A 16 -4.32 54.92 44.75
C THR A 16 -5.47 54.94 43.72
N HIS A 17 -5.48 55.99 42.89
CA HIS A 17 -6.45 56.23 41.81
C HIS A 17 -6.42 55.22 40.64
N VAL A 18 -7.61 54.95 40.07
CA VAL A 18 -7.79 54.80 38.61
C VAL A 18 -9.01 55.62 38.15
N ARG A 19 -8.84 56.46 37.13
CA ARG A 19 -9.93 57.28 36.55
C ARG A 19 -10.90 56.41 35.74
N GLN A 20 -12.18 56.42 36.11
CA GLN A 20 -13.25 55.87 35.27
C GLN A 20 -13.49 56.78 34.04
N ARG A 21 -13.61 56.19 32.84
CA ARG A 21 -14.25 56.82 31.68
C ARG A 21 -15.67 56.29 31.58
N ASN A 22 -16.63 57.21 31.48
CA ASN A 22 -18.06 56.89 31.45
C ASN A 22 -18.43 56.05 30.21
N PHE A 23 -19.04 54.89 30.45
CA PHE A 23 -20.01 54.31 29.51
C PHE A 23 -21.42 54.77 29.92
N PRO A 24 -22.32 55.13 28.98
CA PRO A 24 -23.65 55.58 29.32
C PRO A 24 -24.49 54.44 29.91
N LEU A 25 -24.92 54.61 31.15
CA LEU A 25 -25.90 53.73 31.80
C LEU A 25 -27.25 53.83 31.10
N PHE A 26 -27.78 52.69 30.62
CA PHE A 26 -29.18 52.60 30.24
C PHE A 26 -30.06 52.83 31.49
N PRO A 27 -31.08 53.71 31.43
CA PRO A 27 -31.87 54.05 32.59
C PRO A 27 -32.80 52.89 33.00
N ALA A 28 -32.72 52.47 34.26
CA ALA A 28 -33.59 51.45 34.83
C ALA A 28 -35.03 51.98 35.00
N SER A 29 -35.87 51.79 33.98
CA SER A 29 -37.32 52.00 34.10
C SER A 29 -37.99 50.81 34.79
N LYS A 30 -38.95 51.10 35.68
CA LYS A 30 -39.65 50.09 36.48
C LYS A 30 -40.48 49.15 35.59
N GLY A 31 -40.08 47.89 35.50
CA GLY A 31 -40.87 46.86 34.81
C GLY A 31 -40.66 45.46 35.41
N ARG A 32 -41.46 45.07 36.41
CA ARG A 32 -41.43 43.71 37.00
C ARG A 32 -41.71 42.59 35.98
N GLY A 33 -42.28 42.92 34.81
CA GLY A 33 -42.46 41.97 33.69
C GLY A 33 -41.27 41.85 32.73
N ALA A 34 -40.38 42.86 32.64
CA ALA A 34 -39.30 42.85 31.65
C ALA A 34 -38.24 41.78 31.94
N ILE A 35 -37.94 41.53 33.22
CA ILE A 35 -37.05 40.46 33.66
C ILE A 35 -37.61 39.08 33.30
N LEU A 36 -38.92 38.88 33.46
CA LEU A 36 -39.58 37.61 33.14
C LEU A 36 -39.56 37.34 31.62
N VAL A 37 -39.83 38.35 30.80
CA VAL A 37 -39.74 38.26 29.33
C VAL A 37 -38.31 37.98 28.87
N GLY A 38 -37.31 38.66 29.45
CA GLY A 38 -35.90 38.38 29.16
C GLY A 38 -35.48 36.94 29.50
N LEU A 39 -35.94 36.41 30.64
CA LEU A 39 -35.66 35.05 31.07
C LEU A 39 -36.35 34.00 30.19
N ILE A 40 -37.60 34.23 29.77
CA ILE A 40 -38.31 33.39 28.80
C ILE A 40 -37.59 33.38 27.45
N MET A 41 -37.17 34.55 26.93
CA MET A 41 -36.42 34.64 25.69
C MET A 41 -35.09 33.87 25.75
N ILE A 42 -34.35 33.98 26.85
CA ILE A 42 -33.11 33.21 27.07
C ILE A 42 -33.40 31.70 27.08
N MET A 43 -34.44 31.25 27.79
CA MET A 43 -34.83 29.84 27.81
C MET A 43 -35.24 29.31 26.42
N VAL A 44 -35.96 30.10 25.63
CA VAL A 44 -36.35 29.73 24.25
C VAL A 44 -35.12 29.66 23.34
N ILE A 45 -34.19 30.62 23.45
CA ILE A 45 -32.93 30.60 22.68
C ILE A 45 -32.10 29.36 23.04
N PHE A 46 -31.95 29.02 24.33
CA PHE A 46 -31.25 27.81 24.75
C PHE A 46 -31.97 26.52 24.33
N ALA A 47 -33.30 26.49 24.32
CA ALA A 47 -34.06 25.34 23.82
C ALA A 47 -33.87 25.14 22.31
N ILE A 48 -33.85 26.23 21.52
CA ILE A 48 -33.56 26.18 20.08
C ILE A 48 -32.11 25.77 19.83
N LEU A 49 -31.14 26.28 20.59
CA LEU A 49 -29.74 25.83 20.51
C LEU A 49 -29.61 24.34 20.85
N ALA A 50 -30.24 23.86 21.93
CA ALA A 50 -30.21 22.45 22.31
C ALA A 50 -30.83 21.56 21.23
N ALA A 51 -31.96 21.98 20.65
CA ALA A 51 -32.60 21.28 19.53
C ALA A 51 -31.76 21.29 18.25
N ALA A 52 -30.96 22.33 17.99
CA ALA A 52 -30.04 22.42 16.86
C ALA A 52 -28.73 21.63 17.08
N LEU A 53 -28.27 21.50 18.33
CA LEU A 53 -27.10 20.68 18.70
C LEU A 53 -27.40 19.18 18.71
N LEU A 54 -28.65 18.77 18.95
CA LEU A 54 -29.07 17.37 18.95
C LEU A 54 -28.80 16.64 17.61
N PRO A 55 -29.18 17.17 16.42
CA PRO A 55 -28.83 16.52 15.16
C PRO A 55 -27.33 16.55 14.88
N LEU A 56 -26.60 17.62 15.24
CA LEU A 56 -25.14 17.72 15.02
C LEU A 56 -24.33 16.70 15.83
N THR A 57 -24.73 16.46 17.08
CA THR A 57 -24.12 15.44 17.94
C THR A 57 -24.51 14.03 17.49
N SER A 58 -25.79 13.82 17.17
CA SER A 58 -26.30 12.55 16.63
C SER A 58 -25.57 12.13 15.35
N THR A 59 -25.50 13.00 14.34
CA THR A 59 -24.84 12.66 13.05
C THR A 59 -23.36 12.35 13.21
N SER A 60 -22.67 13.02 14.14
CA SER A 60 -21.24 12.79 14.42
C SER A 60 -20.98 11.43 15.07
N PHE A 61 -21.80 11.01 16.05
CA PHE A 61 -21.68 9.66 16.62
C PHE A 61 -22.08 8.57 15.61
N PHE A 62 -23.11 8.81 14.79
CA PHE A 62 -23.53 7.83 13.79
C PHE A 62 -22.53 7.67 12.64
N SER A 63 -21.81 8.72 12.22
CA SER A 63 -20.78 8.61 11.18
C SER A 63 -19.53 7.87 11.67
N GLU A 64 -19.05 8.17 12.87
CA GLU A 64 -17.87 7.50 13.47
C GLU A 64 -18.15 6.01 13.73
N VAL A 65 -19.33 5.67 14.28
CA VAL A 65 -19.75 4.28 14.51
C VAL A 65 -19.96 3.55 13.17
N ALA A 66 -20.52 4.20 12.15
CA ALA A 66 -20.67 3.59 10.82
C ALA A 66 -19.31 3.27 10.17
N ALA A 67 -18.35 4.22 10.19
CA ALA A 67 -17.00 4.00 9.66
C ALA A 67 -16.27 2.87 10.39
N ASN A 68 -16.32 2.84 11.73
CA ASN A 68 -15.73 1.79 12.55
C ASN A 68 -16.40 0.42 12.28
N ASN A 69 -17.72 0.38 12.13
CA ASN A 69 -18.44 -0.84 11.77
C ASN A 69 -18.14 -1.32 10.34
N MET A 70 -17.84 -0.42 9.40
CA MET A 70 -17.37 -0.80 8.06
C MET A 70 -16.00 -1.48 8.10
N ASN A 71 -15.06 -0.96 8.89
CA ASN A 71 -13.74 -1.58 9.07
C ASN A 71 -13.85 -2.95 9.75
N LYS A 72 -14.69 -3.08 10.78
CA LYS A 72 -14.96 -4.38 11.43
C LYS A 72 -15.64 -5.37 10.48
N ALA A 73 -16.60 -4.93 9.67
CA ALA A 73 -17.23 -5.78 8.65
C ALA A 73 -16.21 -6.25 7.59
N TYR A 74 -15.21 -5.42 7.26
CA TYR A 74 -14.09 -5.81 6.41
C TYR A 74 -13.24 -6.92 7.07
N TYR A 75 -12.80 -6.77 8.33
CA TYR A 75 -12.00 -7.80 9.02
C TYR A 75 -12.76 -9.11 9.24
N LEU A 76 -14.09 -9.04 9.41
CA LEU A 76 -14.95 -10.22 9.45
C LEU A 76 -14.98 -10.92 8.07
N ALA A 77 -15.10 -10.17 6.98
CA ALA A 77 -15.02 -10.74 5.62
C ALA A 77 -13.67 -11.40 5.36
N GLU A 78 -12.58 -10.78 5.81
CA GLU A 78 -11.22 -11.32 5.70
C GLU A 78 -11.06 -12.61 6.51
N SER A 79 -11.56 -12.61 7.76
CA SER A 79 -11.57 -13.78 8.64
C SER A 79 -12.30 -14.97 8.01
N GLY A 80 -13.38 -14.73 7.28
CA GLY A 80 -14.10 -15.78 6.55
C GLY A 80 -13.31 -16.40 5.41
N TYR A 81 -12.50 -15.62 4.69
CA TYR A 81 -11.58 -16.18 3.69
C TYR A 81 -10.45 -16.96 4.34
N ARG A 82 -9.81 -16.42 5.38
CA ARG A 82 -8.76 -17.12 6.15
C ARG A 82 -9.28 -18.44 6.73
N TYR A 83 -10.52 -18.45 7.23
CA TYR A 83 -11.21 -19.67 7.64
C TYR A 83 -11.37 -20.67 6.49
N ALA A 84 -11.94 -20.27 5.34
CA ALA A 84 -12.11 -21.15 4.18
C ALA A 84 -10.76 -21.75 3.70
N ALA A 85 -9.71 -20.92 3.62
CA ALA A 85 -8.37 -21.35 3.22
C ALA A 85 -7.77 -22.34 4.23
N SER A 86 -7.87 -22.08 5.54
CA SER A 86 -7.36 -23.00 6.57
C SER A 86 -8.05 -24.37 6.55
N GLN A 87 -9.38 -24.41 6.35
CA GLN A 87 -10.12 -25.67 6.19
C GLN A 87 -9.70 -26.42 4.92
N PHE A 88 -9.36 -25.71 3.84
CA PHE A 88 -8.92 -26.31 2.59
C PHE A 88 -7.50 -26.90 2.69
N ILE A 89 -6.60 -26.22 3.42
CA ILE A 89 -5.20 -26.64 3.61
C ILE A 89 -5.08 -27.77 4.64
N SER A 90 -5.95 -27.81 5.66
CA SER A 90 -5.91 -28.82 6.72
C SER A 90 -6.22 -30.24 6.27
N VAL A 91 -6.78 -30.42 5.06
CA VAL A 91 -7.14 -31.73 4.51
C VAL A 91 -6.24 -32.14 3.33
N SER A 92 -5.80 -33.40 3.37
CA SER A 92 -5.09 -34.07 2.27
C SER A 92 -6.05 -34.85 1.36
N GLY A 93 -5.68 -34.97 0.09
CA GLY A 93 -6.47 -35.63 -0.96
C GLY A 93 -7.49 -34.70 -1.64
N GLU A 94 -7.62 -34.83 -2.97
CA GLU A 94 -8.46 -33.93 -3.78
C GLU A 94 -9.95 -34.00 -3.38
N THR A 95 -10.48 -35.20 -3.19
CA THR A 95 -11.89 -35.41 -2.82
C THR A 95 -12.25 -34.72 -1.50
N ASN A 96 -11.34 -34.74 -0.52
CA ASN A 96 -11.54 -34.07 0.77
C ASN A 96 -11.51 -32.56 0.62
N ARG A 97 -10.54 -32.02 -0.14
CA ARG A 97 -10.43 -30.61 -0.49
C ARG A 97 -11.67 -30.08 -1.20
N ASP A 98 -12.18 -30.82 -2.19
CA ASP A 98 -13.43 -30.50 -2.88
C ASP A 98 -14.64 -30.56 -1.93
N ASN A 99 -14.71 -31.54 -1.02
CA ASN A 99 -15.75 -31.61 -0.01
C ASN A 99 -15.71 -30.41 0.94
N ILE A 100 -14.52 -29.89 1.28
CA ILE A 100 -14.39 -28.66 2.07
C ILE A 100 -14.95 -27.45 1.34
N ILE A 101 -14.62 -27.24 0.05
CA ILE A 101 -15.14 -26.12 -0.77
C ILE A 101 -16.67 -26.11 -0.74
N GLY A 102 -17.30 -27.28 -0.93
CA GLY A 102 -18.75 -27.41 -0.78
C GLY A 102 -19.22 -27.14 0.65
N SER A 103 -18.50 -27.64 1.66
CA SER A 103 -18.92 -27.52 3.06
C SER A 103 -18.85 -26.11 3.63
N VAL A 104 -18.02 -25.21 3.08
CA VAL A 104 -17.97 -23.79 3.48
C VAL A 104 -18.93 -22.90 2.67
N HIS A 105 -19.47 -23.41 1.55
CA HIS A 105 -20.39 -22.66 0.71
C HIS A 105 -21.74 -22.42 1.39
N ASN A 106 -22.27 -21.20 1.20
CA ASN A 106 -23.60 -20.77 1.64
C ASN A 106 -23.79 -20.96 3.16
N LYS A 107 -22.75 -20.64 3.94
CA LYS A 107 -22.76 -20.73 5.41
C LYS A 107 -22.34 -19.42 6.06
N THR A 108 -23.06 -19.08 7.12
CA THR A 108 -22.76 -17.98 8.03
C THR A 108 -22.14 -18.52 9.31
N TYR A 109 -21.00 -17.96 9.70
CA TYR A 109 -20.27 -18.28 10.92
C TYR A 109 -20.36 -17.08 11.86
N ASN A 110 -20.97 -17.28 13.02
CA ASN A 110 -21.16 -16.25 14.03
C ASN A 110 -20.02 -16.28 15.04
N LEU A 111 -19.44 -15.12 15.35
CA LEU A 111 -18.42 -15.01 16.39
C LEU A 111 -19.07 -14.94 17.77
N SER A 112 -18.39 -15.50 18.77
CA SER A 112 -18.82 -15.46 20.18
C SER A 112 -18.95 -14.02 20.69
N GLY A 113 -19.87 -13.79 21.63
CA GLY A 113 -20.04 -12.48 22.28
C GLY A 113 -20.70 -11.41 21.40
N GLY A 114 -21.29 -11.78 20.26
CA GLY A 114 -21.96 -10.83 19.37
C GLY A 114 -21.00 -9.99 18.52
N ALA A 115 -19.75 -10.40 18.36
CA ALA A 115 -18.69 -9.70 17.62
C ALA A 115 -18.88 -9.68 16.08
N GLY A 116 -20.10 -9.96 15.59
CA GLY A 116 -20.45 -10.05 14.18
C GLY A 116 -20.41 -11.48 13.63
N SER A 117 -20.53 -11.60 12.31
CA SER A 117 -20.52 -12.86 11.58
C SER A 117 -19.85 -12.69 10.22
N PHE A 118 -19.45 -13.80 9.61
CA PHE A 118 -19.05 -13.83 8.20
C PHE A 118 -19.77 -14.94 7.43
N TYR A 119 -20.12 -14.65 6.19
CA TYR A 119 -20.83 -15.54 5.28
C TYR A 119 -19.94 -15.87 4.07
N ILE A 120 -19.80 -17.16 3.74
CA ILE A 120 -18.85 -17.65 2.72
C ILE A 120 -19.59 -18.22 1.51
N GLU A 121 -19.15 -17.83 0.32
CA GLU A 121 -19.58 -18.33 -0.97
C GLU A 121 -18.37 -18.91 -1.72
N SER A 122 -18.55 -20.00 -2.45
CA SER A 122 -17.46 -20.67 -3.19
C SER A 122 -17.98 -21.10 -4.55
N TYR A 123 -17.28 -20.69 -5.61
CA TYR A 123 -17.73 -20.79 -6.99
C TYR A 123 -16.61 -21.34 -7.89
N PRO A 124 -16.38 -22.67 -7.89
CA PRO A 124 -15.36 -23.26 -8.75
C PRO A 124 -15.69 -23.07 -10.24
N TYR A 125 -14.66 -23.15 -11.07
CA TYR A 125 -14.75 -23.20 -12.54
C TYR A 125 -14.53 -24.62 -13.10
N TYR A 126 -14.43 -25.61 -12.23
CA TYR A 126 -14.28 -27.04 -12.56
C TYR A 126 -15.41 -27.86 -11.93
N TYR A 127 -15.58 -29.08 -12.44
CA TYR A 127 -16.61 -30.01 -12.00
C TYR A 127 -16.00 -31.38 -11.69
N LYS A 128 -16.70 -32.21 -10.92
CA LYS A 128 -16.34 -33.61 -10.66
C LYS A 128 -17.39 -34.55 -11.24
N VAL A 129 -17.01 -35.67 -11.84
CA VAL A 129 -17.97 -36.68 -12.33
C VAL A 129 -18.73 -37.28 -11.15
N ASN A 130 -20.07 -37.23 -11.20
CA ASN A 130 -20.95 -37.57 -10.07
C ASN A 130 -21.33 -39.06 -10.02
N ALA A 131 -21.21 -39.78 -11.13
CA ALA A 131 -21.45 -41.21 -11.21
C ALA A 131 -20.63 -41.80 -12.37
N ALA A 132 -20.11 -43.02 -12.18
CA ALA A 132 -19.46 -43.75 -13.26
C ALA A 132 -20.47 -44.10 -14.37
N GLY A 133 -20.01 -44.14 -15.62
CA GLY A 133 -20.85 -44.44 -16.78
C GLY A 133 -20.03 -44.95 -17.95
N THR A 134 -20.54 -45.99 -18.64
CA THR A 134 -19.91 -46.57 -19.83
C THR A 134 -20.70 -46.16 -21.07
N ASN A 135 -20.03 -45.67 -22.11
CA ASN A 135 -20.66 -45.18 -23.35
C ASN A 135 -21.80 -44.15 -23.13
N THR A 136 -21.68 -43.31 -22.10
CA THR A 136 -22.72 -42.31 -21.78
C THR A 136 -22.59 -41.06 -22.63
N THR A 137 -23.72 -40.52 -23.09
CA THR A 137 -23.84 -39.18 -23.68
C THR A 137 -24.44 -38.16 -22.70
N ALA A 138 -24.88 -38.59 -21.52
CA ALA A 138 -25.37 -37.73 -20.45
C ALA A 138 -24.37 -37.76 -19.28
N LEU A 139 -23.45 -36.80 -19.28
CA LEU A 139 -22.40 -36.70 -18.26
C LEU A 139 -22.94 -35.92 -17.06
N GLN A 140 -23.25 -36.64 -15.97
CA GLN A 140 -23.63 -36.03 -14.70
C GLN A 140 -22.38 -35.60 -13.92
N THR A 141 -22.33 -34.32 -13.57
CA THR A 141 -21.23 -33.73 -12.80
C THR A 141 -21.74 -32.98 -11.57
N LYS A 142 -20.87 -32.86 -10.57
CA LYS A 142 -21.08 -32.14 -9.33
C LYS A 142 -20.20 -30.89 -9.32
N ILE A 143 -20.79 -29.78 -8.92
CA ILE A 143 -20.14 -28.50 -8.68
C ILE A 143 -20.09 -28.34 -7.16
N ASN A 144 -18.92 -28.55 -6.54
CA ASN A 144 -18.77 -28.41 -5.09
C ASN A 144 -18.73 -26.91 -4.73
N GLY A 145 -19.79 -26.40 -4.12
CA GLY A 145 -20.09 -24.97 -4.08
C GLY A 145 -21.22 -24.60 -5.04
N GLY A 146 -21.18 -23.40 -5.62
CA GLY A 146 -22.26 -22.84 -6.42
C GLY A 146 -21.85 -22.34 -7.80
N ILE A 147 -22.80 -21.66 -8.45
CA ILE A 147 -22.56 -20.77 -9.59
C ILE A 147 -23.15 -19.41 -9.18
N PRO A 148 -22.42 -18.29 -9.32
CA PRO A 148 -22.90 -16.99 -8.90
C PRO A 148 -23.87 -16.40 -9.94
N SER A 149 -24.73 -15.45 -9.54
CA SER A 149 -25.78 -14.88 -10.41
C SER A 149 -25.25 -14.15 -11.63
N ASP A 150 -24.02 -13.64 -11.56
CA ASP A 150 -23.30 -12.93 -12.63
C ASP A 150 -22.62 -13.88 -13.65
N ARG A 151 -22.65 -15.21 -13.44
CA ARG A 151 -21.98 -16.18 -14.32
C ARG A 151 -22.96 -17.28 -14.75
N THR A 152 -23.05 -17.53 -16.05
CA THR A 152 -23.73 -18.70 -16.61
C THR A 152 -22.70 -19.69 -17.18
N ILE A 153 -23.04 -20.98 -17.18
CA ILE A 153 -22.26 -21.97 -17.94
C ILE A 153 -22.77 -21.89 -19.40
N PRO A 154 -21.88 -21.76 -20.40
CA PRO A 154 -22.28 -21.79 -21.82
C PRO A 154 -23.10 -23.05 -22.13
N THR A 155 -24.17 -22.90 -22.91
CA THR A 155 -25.06 -24.03 -23.25
C THR A 155 -24.42 -25.02 -24.21
N THR A 156 -23.47 -24.56 -25.03
CA THR A 156 -22.62 -25.37 -25.90
C THR A 156 -21.14 -25.06 -25.65
N GLY A 157 -20.26 -26.02 -25.90
CA GLY A 157 -18.82 -25.83 -25.74
C GLY A 157 -18.04 -27.13 -25.73
N ARG A 158 -16.82 -27.07 -25.17
CA ARG A 158 -15.92 -28.22 -25.02
C ARG A 158 -15.51 -28.39 -23.56
N ILE A 159 -15.29 -29.63 -23.15
CA ILE A 159 -14.76 -30.01 -21.84
C ILE A 159 -13.68 -31.08 -22.01
N VAL A 160 -12.69 -31.11 -21.13
CA VAL A 160 -11.76 -32.23 -20.99
C VAL A 160 -12.06 -32.96 -19.68
N ILE A 161 -12.02 -34.29 -19.73
CA ILE A 161 -12.24 -35.16 -18.59
C ILE A 161 -10.89 -35.77 -18.22
N LEU A 162 -10.42 -35.51 -17.01
CA LEU A 162 -9.13 -35.94 -16.49
C LEU A 162 -9.31 -36.96 -15.36
N ASN A 163 -8.52 -38.04 -15.44
CA ASN A 163 -8.32 -38.94 -14.30
C ASN A 163 -7.54 -38.20 -13.20
N GLU A 164 -7.76 -38.57 -11.94
CA GLU A 164 -6.97 -38.02 -10.83
C GLU A 164 -5.48 -38.35 -11.03
N GLY A 165 -4.61 -37.34 -10.85
CA GLY A 165 -3.17 -37.46 -11.08
C GLY A 165 -2.68 -37.44 -12.53
N THR A 166 -3.55 -37.31 -13.55
CA THR A 166 -3.14 -37.30 -14.97
C THR A 166 -3.65 -36.06 -15.72
N LEU A 167 -2.74 -35.20 -16.20
CA LEU A 167 -3.04 -33.99 -16.97
C LEU A 167 -3.24 -34.24 -18.49
N VAL A 168 -3.63 -35.45 -18.87
CA VAL A 168 -3.84 -35.85 -20.27
C VAL A 168 -5.25 -36.43 -20.41
N GLY A 169 -6.09 -35.75 -21.18
CA GLY A 169 -7.44 -36.18 -21.52
C GLY A 169 -7.88 -35.60 -22.85
N THR A 170 -8.81 -36.28 -23.51
CA THR A 170 -9.35 -35.86 -24.80
C THR A 170 -10.49 -34.85 -24.59
N ALA A 171 -10.47 -33.73 -25.33
CA ALA A 171 -11.52 -32.72 -25.24
C ALA A 171 -12.77 -33.11 -26.06
N VAL A 172 -13.93 -33.18 -25.39
CA VAL A 172 -15.21 -33.63 -25.94
C VAL A 172 -16.19 -32.46 -26.07
N ASN A 173 -16.97 -32.45 -27.14
CA ASN A 173 -18.01 -31.43 -27.40
C ASN A 173 -19.28 -31.73 -26.60
N TYR A 174 -19.96 -30.68 -26.12
CA TYR A 174 -21.30 -30.77 -25.55
C TYR A 174 -22.26 -29.77 -26.23
N THR A 175 -23.52 -30.18 -26.37
CA THR A 175 -24.58 -29.45 -27.08
C THR A 175 -25.65 -28.85 -26.16
N ASN A 176 -25.68 -29.27 -24.89
CA ASN A 176 -26.58 -28.72 -23.88
C ASN A 176 -25.99 -28.91 -22.47
N VAL A 177 -26.38 -28.05 -21.53
CA VAL A 177 -26.11 -28.18 -20.09
C VAL A 177 -27.38 -27.91 -19.32
N VAL A 178 -27.80 -28.86 -18.48
CA VAL A 178 -28.93 -28.70 -17.57
C VAL A 178 -28.43 -28.66 -16.14
N LEU A 179 -28.75 -27.58 -15.43
CA LEU A 179 -28.45 -27.42 -14.01
C LEU A 179 -29.61 -27.95 -13.16
N ALA A 180 -29.31 -28.86 -12.25
CA ALA A 180 -30.29 -29.49 -11.37
C ALA A 180 -29.84 -29.43 -9.90
N GLY A 181 -30.82 -29.35 -9.00
CA GLY A 181 -30.59 -29.27 -7.56
C GLY A 181 -30.08 -27.91 -7.07
N SER A 182 -30.60 -27.52 -5.90
CA SER A 182 -30.09 -26.43 -5.07
C SER A 182 -29.77 -27.00 -3.68
N ASN A 183 -28.70 -27.79 -3.59
CA ASN A 183 -28.15 -28.19 -2.30
C ASN A 183 -27.25 -27.05 -1.80
N ALA A 184 -27.27 -26.75 -0.50
CA ALA A 184 -26.43 -25.70 0.09
C ALA A 184 -24.92 -25.94 -0.13
N THR A 185 -24.52 -27.21 -0.31
CA THR A 185 -23.13 -27.66 -0.44
C THR A 185 -22.68 -27.85 -1.90
N TYR A 186 -23.60 -28.09 -2.84
CA TYR A 186 -23.24 -28.37 -4.23
C TYR A 186 -24.41 -28.18 -5.20
N ARG A 187 -24.10 -28.07 -6.50
CA ARG A 187 -25.08 -28.16 -7.60
C ARG A 187 -24.73 -29.32 -8.54
N THR A 188 -25.71 -29.84 -9.26
CA THR A 188 -25.49 -30.86 -10.30
C THR A 188 -25.60 -30.21 -11.68
N ALA A 189 -24.67 -30.54 -12.57
CA ALA A 189 -24.71 -30.13 -13.98
C ALA A 189 -24.65 -31.37 -14.88
N THR A 190 -25.67 -31.55 -15.71
CA THR A 190 -25.74 -32.64 -16.69
C THR A 190 -25.40 -32.10 -18.07
N PHE A 191 -24.27 -32.53 -18.62
CA PHE A 191 -23.81 -32.17 -19.97
C PHE A 191 -24.30 -33.21 -20.98
N THR A 192 -24.94 -32.76 -22.06
CA THR A 192 -25.27 -33.61 -23.21
C THR A 192 -24.10 -33.60 -24.19
N LEU A 193 -23.37 -34.71 -24.28
CA LEU A 193 -22.17 -34.85 -25.09
C LEU A 193 -22.50 -35.24 -26.54
N SER A 194 -21.76 -34.69 -27.50
CA SER A 194 -21.88 -35.03 -28.93
C SER A 194 -21.35 -36.42 -29.28
N SER A 195 -20.66 -37.09 -28.36
CA SER A 195 -20.09 -38.43 -28.56
C SER A 195 -20.07 -39.18 -27.22
N PRO A 196 -20.31 -40.50 -27.21
CA PRO A 196 -20.32 -41.28 -25.98
C PRO A 196 -18.92 -41.38 -25.37
N VAL A 197 -18.85 -41.33 -24.04
CA VAL A 197 -17.62 -41.48 -23.26
C VAL A 197 -17.77 -42.53 -22.17
N THR A 198 -16.65 -43.06 -21.71
CA THR A 198 -16.59 -43.87 -20.48
C THR A 198 -15.89 -43.07 -19.41
N VAL A 199 -16.52 -42.94 -18.25
CA VAL A 199 -16.08 -42.10 -17.12
C VAL A 199 -16.23 -42.85 -15.81
N THR A 200 -15.33 -42.54 -14.87
CA THR A 200 -15.38 -43.01 -13.48
C THR A 200 -15.80 -41.85 -12.59
N GLU A 201 -16.50 -42.14 -11.49
CA GLU A 201 -16.82 -41.16 -10.45
C GLU A 201 -15.54 -40.50 -9.90
N GLY A 202 -15.61 -39.21 -9.55
CA GLY A 202 -14.47 -38.46 -9.03
C GLY A 202 -13.49 -37.92 -10.08
N TYR A 203 -13.63 -38.26 -11.36
CA TYR A 203 -12.82 -37.64 -12.43
C TYR A 203 -13.09 -36.13 -12.52
N THR A 204 -12.05 -35.34 -12.82
CA THR A 204 -12.16 -33.87 -12.91
C THR A 204 -12.56 -33.47 -14.32
N VAL A 205 -13.57 -32.61 -14.43
CA VAL A 205 -14.05 -32.05 -15.70
C VAL A 205 -13.67 -30.57 -15.74
N LEU A 206 -12.95 -30.17 -16.79
CA LEU A 206 -12.44 -28.82 -16.99
C LEU A 206 -13.00 -28.19 -18.27
N PRO A 207 -13.34 -26.88 -18.28
CA PRO A 207 -13.70 -26.17 -19.51
C PRO A 207 -12.56 -26.11 -20.52
N VAL A 208 -12.90 -26.22 -21.80
CA VAL A 208 -11.94 -26.11 -22.91
C VAL A 208 -12.40 -25.02 -23.89
N ALA A 209 -11.45 -24.15 -24.24
CA ALA A 209 -11.57 -23.20 -25.34
C ALA A 209 -10.69 -23.66 -26.52
N THR A 210 -10.96 -23.15 -27.72
CA THR A 210 -10.08 -23.35 -28.88
C THR A 210 -9.32 -22.06 -29.17
N ALA A 211 -8.05 -22.17 -29.56
CA ALA A 211 -7.22 -21.02 -29.94
C ALA A 211 -7.21 -20.77 -31.45
N THR A 212 -6.90 -19.52 -31.83
CA THR A 212 -6.48 -19.17 -33.19
C THR A 212 -5.00 -19.52 -33.37
N ALA A 213 -4.56 -19.78 -34.61
CA ALA A 213 -3.14 -20.00 -34.90
C ALA A 213 -2.29 -18.77 -34.56
N GLN A 214 -1.33 -18.92 -33.66
CA GLN A 214 -0.40 -17.86 -33.24
C GLN A 214 0.82 -18.48 -32.54
N THR A 215 1.91 -17.72 -32.36
CA THR A 215 3.01 -18.15 -31.48
C THR A 215 2.77 -17.57 -30.09
N LEU A 216 2.65 -18.43 -29.08
CA LEU A 216 2.57 -18.02 -27.70
C LEU A 216 3.96 -17.57 -27.22
N THR A 217 4.02 -16.35 -26.67
CA THR A 217 5.24 -15.70 -26.18
C THR A 217 5.07 -15.20 -24.74
N THR A 218 6.17 -15.05 -24.00
CA THR A 218 6.14 -14.45 -22.64
C THR A 218 5.65 -13.02 -22.70
N ASN A 219 4.73 -12.66 -21.80
CA ASN A 219 3.97 -11.40 -21.79
C ASN A 219 3.13 -11.16 -23.06
N GLY A 220 3.02 -12.17 -23.93
CA GLY A 220 2.21 -12.14 -25.14
C GLY A 220 0.73 -12.42 -24.88
N ASN A 221 -0.02 -12.48 -25.98
CA ASN A 221 -1.46 -12.69 -26.00
C ASN A 221 -1.81 -14.07 -26.57
N LEU A 222 -2.97 -14.61 -26.18
CA LEU A 222 -3.59 -15.77 -26.82
C LEU A 222 -5.04 -15.45 -27.19
N THR A 223 -5.31 -15.28 -28.48
CA THR A 223 -6.65 -15.14 -29.04
C THR A 223 -7.36 -16.50 -29.05
N LEU A 224 -8.52 -16.58 -28.40
CA LEU A 224 -9.41 -17.75 -28.43
C LEU A 224 -10.46 -17.62 -29.54
N SER A 225 -10.61 -18.67 -30.36
CA SER A 225 -11.60 -18.73 -31.45
C SER A 225 -13.00 -19.11 -30.95
N ALA A 226 -13.10 -19.94 -29.91
CA ALA A 226 -14.36 -20.30 -29.25
C ALA A 226 -14.14 -20.72 -27.79
N GLY A 227 -15.20 -20.67 -26.96
CA GLY A 227 -15.17 -21.15 -25.57
C GLY A 227 -14.65 -20.17 -24.51
N ALA A 228 -14.20 -18.97 -24.91
CA ALA A 228 -13.66 -17.94 -24.00
C ALA A 228 -14.61 -17.53 -22.85
N ALA A 229 -15.92 -17.67 -23.02
CA ALA A 229 -16.93 -17.38 -22.00
C ALA A 229 -16.89 -18.34 -20.79
N ALA A 230 -16.25 -19.50 -20.90
CA ALA A 230 -16.09 -20.43 -19.78
C ALA A 230 -14.84 -20.14 -18.92
N PHE A 231 -13.99 -19.20 -19.33
CA PHE A 231 -12.75 -18.83 -18.65
C PHE A 231 -13.00 -17.63 -17.70
N PRO A 232 -12.34 -17.55 -16.53
CA PRO A 232 -12.43 -16.40 -15.64
C PRO A 232 -11.78 -15.15 -16.28
N ASP A 233 -12.21 -13.97 -15.86
CA ASP A 233 -11.73 -12.70 -16.44
C ASP A 233 -10.30 -12.31 -16.01
N ILE A 234 -9.78 -12.91 -14.94
CA ILE A 234 -8.44 -12.65 -14.40
C ILE A 234 -7.75 -13.95 -13.95
N ARG A 235 -6.41 -13.94 -13.96
CA ARG A 235 -5.53 -14.94 -13.30
C ARG A 235 -5.85 -16.42 -13.55
N GLY A 236 -6.43 -16.76 -14.70
CA GLY A 236 -6.72 -18.15 -15.05
C GLY A 236 -5.44 -18.91 -15.42
N THR A 237 -5.27 -20.11 -14.87
CA THR A 237 -4.21 -21.04 -15.31
C THR A 237 -4.75 -21.98 -16.37
N PHE A 238 -3.94 -22.27 -17.39
CA PHE A 238 -4.35 -23.10 -18.51
C PHE A 238 -3.21 -23.97 -19.05
N GLN A 239 -3.57 -24.98 -19.81
CA GLN A 239 -2.65 -25.88 -20.50
C GLN A 239 -3.10 -26.09 -21.95
N LEU A 240 -2.13 -26.20 -22.86
CA LEU A 240 -2.39 -26.57 -24.25
C LEU A 240 -2.50 -28.10 -24.36
N VAL A 241 -3.68 -28.61 -24.69
CA VAL A 241 -3.97 -30.04 -24.68
C VAL A 241 -3.14 -30.76 -25.75
N GLY A 242 -2.28 -31.70 -25.33
CA GLY A 242 -1.41 -32.47 -26.22
C GLY A 242 -0.09 -31.78 -26.60
N ALA A 243 0.17 -30.54 -26.15
CA ALA A 243 1.41 -29.80 -26.43
C ALA A 243 2.43 -29.83 -25.26
N GLY A 244 2.32 -30.82 -24.36
CA GLY A 244 3.17 -30.99 -23.17
C GLY A 244 2.44 -30.75 -21.84
N SER A 245 3.17 -30.84 -20.73
CA SER A 245 2.67 -30.65 -19.35
C SER A 245 2.83 -29.21 -18.83
N THR A 246 3.33 -28.29 -19.65
CA THR A 246 3.60 -26.89 -19.24
C THR A 246 2.31 -26.15 -18.90
N VAL A 247 2.24 -25.59 -17.70
CA VAL A 247 1.14 -24.75 -17.23
C VAL A 247 1.47 -23.27 -17.46
N TYR A 248 0.51 -22.55 -18.02
CA TYR A 248 0.57 -21.11 -18.25
C TYR A 248 -0.44 -20.38 -17.39
N ILE A 249 -0.23 -19.09 -17.14
CA ILE A 249 -1.19 -18.20 -16.49
C ILE A 249 -1.33 -16.93 -17.33
N TYR A 250 -2.55 -16.42 -17.48
CA TYR A 250 -2.82 -15.08 -18.04
C TYR A 250 -3.21 -14.12 -16.93
N GLU A 251 -2.85 -12.84 -17.07
CA GLU A 251 -3.24 -11.83 -16.09
C GLU A 251 -4.73 -11.48 -16.22
N LYS A 252 -5.17 -11.20 -17.46
CA LYS A 252 -6.51 -10.69 -17.78
C LYS A 252 -7.05 -11.31 -19.07
N LYS A 253 -8.37 -11.52 -19.14
CA LYS A 253 -9.10 -11.85 -20.37
C LYS A 253 -9.93 -10.64 -20.80
N VAL A 254 -9.73 -10.16 -22.02
CA VAL A 254 -10.51 -9.08 -22.64
C VAL A 254 -11.24 -9.65 -23.86
N GLY A 255 -12.55 -9.84 -23.72
CA GLY A 255 -13.35 -10.57 -24.71
C GLY A 255 -12.82 -11.99 -24.91
N ASN A 256 -12.29 -12.25 -26.10
CA ASN A 256 -11.70 -13.53 -26.48
C ASN A 256 -10.17 -13.62 -26.28
N ASN A 257 -9.51 -12.52 -25.88
CA ASN A 257 -8.05 -12.47 -25.81
C ASN A 257 -7.59 -12.66 -24.36
N LEU A 258 -6.74 -13.65 -24.12
CA LEU A 258 -5.95 -13.78 -22.89
C LEU A 258 -4.70 -12.91 -23.05
N GLN A 259 -4.39 -12.08 -22.06
CA GLN A 259 -3.30 -11.09 -22.09
C GLN A 259 -2.25 -11.37 -21.01
N ASN A 260 -1.01 -10.92 -21.26
CA ASN A 260 0.15 -11.00 -20.36
C ASN A 260 0.40 -12.44 -19.88
N ILE A 261 0.65 -13.35 -20.83
CA ILE A 261 0.81 -14.78 -20.53
C ILE A 261 2.23 -15.09 -20.06
N THR A 262 2.32 -15.79 -18.93
CA THR A 262 3.58 -16.24 -18.34
C THR A 262 3.52 -17.72 -17.98
N ASN A 263 4.68 -18.34 -17.74
CA ASN A 263 4.76 -19.71 -17.26
C ASN A 263 4.42 -19.72 -15.75
N PHE A 264 3.53 -20.61 -15.32
CA PHE A 264 3.00 -20.59 -13.96
C PHE A 264 4.04 -20.90 -12.88
N ILE A 265 5.06 -21.70 -13.20
CA ILE A 265 6.11 -22.14 -12.25
C ILE A 265 7.26 -21.14 -12.25
N ASN A 266 7.69 -20.72 -13.45
CA ASN A 266 8.84 -19.83 -13.66
C ASN A 266 8.42 -18.68 -14.58
N PRO A 267 7.81 -17.59 -14.08
CA PRO A 267 7.28 -16.51 -14.92
C PRO A 267 8.30 -15.85 -15.84
N THR A 268 9.58 -15.91 -15.48
CA THR A 268 10.73 -15.40 -16.25
C THR A 268 11.15 -16.29 -17.43
N ASN A 269 10.66 -17.54 -17.52
CA ASN A 269 11.02 -18.43 -18.62
C ASN A 269 10.48 -17.88 -19.95
N THR A 270 11.34 -17.84 -20.96
CA THR A 270 10.94 -17.50 -22.33
C THR A 270 10.01 -18.59 -22.89
N ILE A 271 8.77 -18.22 -23.19
CA ILE A 271 7.81 -19.04 -23.91
C ILE A 271 7.99 -18.76 -25.40
N SER A 272 8.11 -19.83 -26.18
CA SER A 272 7.98 -19.79 -27.63
C SER A 272 7.32 -21.10 -28.06
N VAL A 273 5.99 -21.10 -28.13
CA VAL A 273 5.20 -22.29 -28.43
C VAL A 273 4.22 -22.00 -29.55
N ALA A 274 4.36 -22.71 -30.67
CA ALA A 274 3.43 -22.61 -31.78
C ALA A 274 2.06 -23.19 -31.38
N VAL A 275 1.03 -22.36 -31.41
CA VAL A 275 -0.36 -22.76 -31.21
C VAL A 275 -1.02 -22.88 -32.58
N THR A 276 -1.58 -24.05 -32.89
CA THR A 276 -2.26 -24.30 -34.16
C THR A 276 -3.70 -23.78 -34.15
N ASN A 277 -4.30 -23.58 -35.32
CA ASN A 277 -5.70 -23.16 -35.39
C ASN A 277 -6.62 -24.27 -34.89
N GLY A 278 -7.52 -23.96 -33.95
CA GLY A 278 -8.37 -24.95 -33.30
C GLY A 278 -7.69 -25.73 -32.18
N GLN A 279 -6.46 -25.37 -31.80
CA GLN A 279 -5.75 -26.00 -30.67
C GLN A 279 -6.56 -25.89 -29.38
N ASP A 280 -6.71 -27.01 -28.68
CA ASP A 280 -7.46 -27.07 -27.43
C ASP A 280 -6.66 -26.48 -26.25
N VAL A 281 -7.34 -25.59 -25.52
CA VAL A 281 -6.84 -24.84 -24.36
C VAL A 281 -7.72 -25.19 -23.16
N ALA A 282 -7.19 -25.95 -22.21
CA ALA A 282 -7.93 -26.37 -21.02
C ALA A 282 -7.68 -25.40 -19.86
N LEU A 283 -8.75 -24.87 -19.25
CA LEU A 283 -8.67 -24.11 -18.00
C LEU A 283 -8.43 -25.07 -16.83
N LEU A 284 -7.37 -24.88 -16.05
CA LEU A 284 -7.09 -25.69 -14.87
C LEU A 284 -7.96 -25.27 -13.66
N LYS A 285 -7.90 -26.04 -12.57
CA LYS A 285 -8.71 -25.80 -11.37
C LYS A 285 -8.55 -24.37 -10.86
N TYR A 286 -9.66 -23.64 -10.82
CA TYR A 286 -9.73 -22.24 -10.45
C TYR A 286 -11.02 -22.00 -9.63
N LEU A 287 -10.96 -21.09 -8.66
CA LEU A 287 -12.03 -20.83 -7.70
C LEU A 287 -12.16 -19.33 -7.41
N ASP A 288 -13.41 -18.86 -7.41
CA ASP A 288 -13.79 -17.61 -6.75
C ASP A 288 -14.36 -17.93 -5.36
N ILE A 289 -13.75 -17.40 -4.30
CA ILE A 289 -14.32 -17.39 -2.94
C ILE A 289 -14.82 -15.97 -2.67
N ARG A 290 -16.09 -15.82 -2.29
CA ARG A 290 -16.62 -14.53 -1.81
C ARG A 290 -16.89 -14.65 -0.32
N SER A 291 -16.43 -13.70 0.49
CA SER A 291 -16.69 -13.67 1.92
C SER A 291 -17.33 -12.34 2.30
N THR A 292 -18.45 -12.38 3.03
CA THR A 292 -19.21 -11.21 3.44
C THR A 292 -19.23 -11.12 4.95
N GLY A 293 -18.47 -10.19 5.53
CA GLY A 293 -18.54 -9.88 6.95
C GLY A 293 -19.72 -8.97 7.24
N SER A 294 -20.38 -9.18 8.37
CA SER A 294 -21.51 -8.37 8.83
C SER A 294 -21.47 -8.14 10.33
N LEU A 295 -21.80 -6.91 10.74
CA LEU A 295 -21.79 -6.48 12.14
C LEU A 295 -23.02 -5.62 12.43
N GLY A 296 -23.59 -5.77 13.63
CA GLY A 296 -24.75 -5.01 14.08
C GLY A 296 -26.08 -5.64 13.70
N SER A 297 -27.17 -4.99 14.13
CA SER A 297 -28.56 -5.41 13.88
C SER A 297 -29.43 -4.20 13.59
N GLY A 298 -30.51 -4.40 12.81
CA GLY A 298 -31.41 -3.32 12.39
C GLY A 298 -30.71 -2.26 11.54
N ILE A 299 -31.08 -0.99 11.74
CA ILE A 299 -30.60 0.17 10.95
C ILE A 299 -29.09 0.47 11.07
N MET A 300 -28.38 -0.20 11.98
CA MET A 300 -26.92 -0.10 12.13
C MET A 300 -26.16 -1.32 11.60
N SER A 301 -26.86 -2.26 10.94
CA SER A 301 -26.23 -3.41 10.29
C SER A 301 -25.32 -2.93 9.16
N THR A 302 -24.03 -3.27 9.25
CA THR A 302 -23.01 -2.94 8.26
C THR A 302 -22.42 -4.22 7.71
N SER A 303 -22.30 -4.32 6.39
CA SER A 303 -21.67 -5.47 5.74
C SER A 303 -20.63 -5.06 4.69
N ARG A 304 -19.63 -5.90 4.50
CA ARG A 304 -18.58 -5.75 3.48
C ARG A 304 -18.32 -7.09 2.83
N LYS A 305 -18.23 -7.11 1.50
CA LYS A 305 -18.00 -8.31 0.69
C LYS A 305 -16.64 -8.24 0.01
N LEU A 306 -15.82 -9.26 0.25
CA LEU A 306 -14.52 -9.45 -0.39
C LEU A 306 -14.62 -10.63 -1.37
N THR A 307 -13.96 -10.53 -2.53
CA THR A 307 -13.95 -11.58 -3.55
C THR A 307 -12.51 -11.94 -3.91
N TYR A 308 -12.15 -13.18 -3.59
CA TYR A 308 -10.85 -13.78 -3.86
C TYR A 308 -10.97 -14.66 -5.08
N ARG A 309 -10.03 -14.55 -6.01
CA ARG A 309 -10.11 -15.18 -7.32
C ARG A 309 -8.74 -15.73 -7.71
N GLY A 310 -8.63 -17.02 -8.03
CA GLY A 310 -7.35 -17.59 -8.42
C GLY A 310 -7.31 -19.10 -8.67
N PRO A 311 -6.18 -19.60 -9.17
CA PRO A 311 -5.95 -21.03 -9.42
C PRO A 311 -5.77 -21.82 -8.12
N ILE A 312 -6.12 -23.10 -8.15
CA ILE A 312 -5.93 -24.08 -7.05
C ILE A 312 -5.05 -25.25 -7.52
N ALA A 313 -4.05 -24.98 -8.36
CA ALA A 313 -3.26 -26.03 -9.01
C ALA A 313 -2.39 -26.80 -7.99
N ALA A 314 -2.89 -27.97 -7.59
CA ALA A 314 -2.17 -29.12 -7.03
C ALA A 314 -1.03 -28.85 -6.02
N ILE A 315 -1.39 -28.60 -4.75
CA ILE A 315 -0.53 -28.90 -3.60
C ILE A 315 -0.41 -30.44 -3.47
N ASN A 316 0.42 -31.05 -4.32
CA ASN A 316 0.75 -32.48 -4.32
C ASN A 316 2.28 -32.64 -4.40
N SER A 317 2.86 -33.36 -3.44
CA SER A 317 4.31 -33.61 -3.31
C SER A 317 4.94 -34.32 -4.51
N ASP A 318 4.16 -35.10 -5.24
CA ASP A 318 4.65 -36.14 -6.16
C ASP A 318 4.88 -35.62 -7.59
N GLN A 319 4.94 -34.30 -7.78
CA GLN A 319 5.10 -33.66 -9.10
C GLN A 319 6.37 -32.78 -9.22
N GLY A 320 7.23 -32.74 -8.21
CA GLY A 320 8.39 -31.84 -8.20
C GLY A 320 8.04 -30.33 -8.15
N LEU A 321 6.76 -30.02 -7.94
CA LEU A 321 6.24 -28.67 -7.73
C LEU A 321 6.39 -28.35 -6.24
N ALA A 322 7.57 -27.85 -5.87
CA ALA A 322 7.92 -27.53 -4.50
C ALA A 322 6.97 -26.48 -3.90
N SER A 323 6.40 -26.81 -2.74
CA SER A 323 6.18 -26.01 -1.50
C SER A 323 5.72 -24.54 -1.55
N ASN A 324 5.62 -23.90 -2.69
CA ASN A 324 5.17 -22.53 -2.82
C ASN A 324 3.66 -22.54 -2.60
N GLY A 325 3.24 -21.93 -1.49
CA GLY A 325 1.84 -21.56 -1.31
C GLY A 325 1.36 -20.65 -2.44
N LEU A 326 0.09 -20.26 -2.38
CA LEU A 326 -0.39 -19.17 -3.24
C LEU A 326 0.59 -17.98 -3.12
N PRO A 327 0.99 -17.32 -4.23
CA PRO A 327 1.94 -16.21 -4.15
C PRO A 327 1.40 -15.10 -3.25
N GLU A 328 2.22 -14.66 -2.30
CA GLU A 328 1.88 -13.72 -1.24
C GLU A 328 1.08 -12.53 -1.79
N ALA A 329 -0.13 -12.27 -1.26
CA ALA A 329 -0.91 -11.12 -1.70
C ALA A 329 -0.32 -9.82 -1.14
N GLN A 330 0.62 -9.28 -1.89
CA GLN A 330 1.25 -7.99 -1.69
C GLN A 330 0.19 -6.88 -1.60
N ALA A 331 0.29 -6.08 -0.54
CA ALA A 331 -0.60 -4.96 -0.27
C ALA A 331 -0.23 -3.73 -1.11
N GLU A 332 -0.52 -3.76 -2.40
CA GLU A 332 -0.39 -2.61 -3.29
C GLU A 332 -1.65 -1.74 -3.24
N GLN A 333 -1.48 -0.45 -2.94
CA GLN A 333 -2.52 0.57 -3.05
C GLN A 333 -2.03 1.67 -4.00
N LYS A 334 -2.85 2.02 -5.01
CA LYS A 334 -2.47 2.93 -6.10
C LYS A 334 -3.67 3.67 -6.71
N GLY A 335 -3.38 4.80 -7.36
CA GLY A 335 -4.30 5.52 -8.25
C GLY A 335 -5.16 6.58 -7.56
N ASP A 336 -6.11 7.13 -8.33
CA ASP A 336 -6.93 8.32 -8.04
C ASP A 336 -7.58 8.34 -6.65
N ALA A 337 -7.89 7.17 -6.06
CA ALA A 337 -8.44 7.07 -4.72
C ALA A 337 -7.50 7.62 -3.64
N LEU A 338 -6.17 7.41 -3.78
CA LEU A 338 -5.19 7.97 -2.85
C LEU A 338 -5.00 9.48 -3.06
N LEU A 339 -5.02 9.95 -4.31
CA LEU A 339 -4.98 11.37 -4.64
C LEU A 339 -6.23 12.11 -4.13
N THR A 340 -7.40 11.49 -4.27
CA THR A 340 -8.69 11.99 -3.76
C THR A 340 -8.67 12.03 -2.23
N MET A 341 -8.21 10.97 -1.56
CA MET A 341 -8.05 10.96 -0.10
C MET A 341 -7.14 12.09 0.40
N LEU A 342 -6.03 12.39 -0.29
CA LEU A 342 -5.18 13.53 0.06
C LEU A 342 -5.85 14.88 -0.22
N ALA A 343 -6.62 15.02 -1.30
CA ALA A 343 -7.40 16.23 -1.57
C ALA A 343 -8.49 16.44 -0.51
N ASP A 344 -9.22 15.39 -0.12
CA ASP A 344 -10.25 15.42 0.93
C ASP A 344 -9.66 15.68 2.33
N ALA A 345 -8.40 15.28 2.55
CA ALA A 345 -7.66 15.57 3.78
C ALA A 345 -7.11 17.01 3.86
N SER A 346 -7.24 17.80 2.78
CA SER A 346 -6.86 19.21 2.74
C SER A 346 -7.63 20.03 3.79
N GLY A 347 -6.90 20.80 4.59
CA GLY A 347 -7.42 21.57 5.72
C GLY A 347 -7.54 20.77 7.03
N SER A 348 -7.30 19.45 7.03
CA SER A 348 -7.29 18.62 8.24
C SER A 348 -5.91 18.05 8.57
N THR A 349 -5.19 17.53 7.56
CA THR A 349 -3.81 17.05 7.70
C THR A 349 -2.89 17.68 6.65
N SER A 350 -3.25 18.88 6.19
CA SER A 350 -2.44 19.65 5.27
C SER A 350 -2.02 20.97 5.89
N THR A 351 -0.93 21.48 5.37
CA THR A 351 -0.55 22.89 5.46
C THR A 351 -0.53 23.40 4.02
N GLY A 352 -1.23 24.50 3.73
CA GLY A 352 -1.67 24.80 2.36
C GLY A 352 -2.86 23.93 1.92
N ASN A 353 -3.36 24.17 0.71
CA ASN A 353 -4.56 23.50 0.16
C ASN A 353 -4.24 22.69 -1.09
N PHE A 354 -4.94 21.56 -1.22
CA PHE A 354 -4.78 20.60 -2.31
C PHE A 354 -6.12 20.33 -2.98
N ALA A 355 -6.10 20.03 -4.28
CA ALA A 355 -7.29 19.63 -5.02
C ALA A 355 -6.92 18.68 -6.17
N THR A 356 -7.79 17.71 -6.46
CA THR A 356 -7.68 16.91 -7.69
C THR A 356 -8.02 17.76 -8.91
N THR A 357 -7.34 17.51 -10.03
CA THR A 357 -7.56 18.19 -11.31
C THR A 357 -7.29 17.22 -12.47
N THR A 358 -7.96 17.39 -13.60
CA THR A 358 -7.78 16.50 -14.77
C THR A 358 -6.78 17.10 -15.74
N LEU A 359 -5.64 16.44 -15.90
CA LEU A 359 -4.59 16.82 -16.85
C LEU A 359 -4.49 15.73 -17.92
N GLY A 360 -4.58 16.08 -19.20
CA GLY A 360 -4.42 15.13 -20.31
C GLY A 360 -5.42 13.96 -20.41
N GLY A 361 -6.39 13.88 -19.51
CA GLY A 361 -7.36 12.79 -19.41
C GLY A 361 -7.37 12.09 -18.04
N ASP A 362 -6.26 12.16 -17.29
CA ASP A 362 -6.10 11.48 -15.99
C ASP A 362 -6.05 12.48 -14.81
N THR A 363 -6.41 12.01 -13.62
CA THR A 363 -6.46 12.80 -12.39
C THR A 363 -5.07 13.03 -11.80
N ALA A 364 -4.70 14.28 -11.53
CA ALA A 364 -3.53 14.65 -10.75
C ALA A 364 -3.93 15.43 -9.49
N LEU A 365 -3.11 15.37 -8.45
CA LEU A 365 -3.23 16.21 -7.26
C LEU A 365 -2.45 17.52 -7.49
N SER A 366 -3.12 18.66 -7.34
CA SER A 366 -2.57 20.00 -7.54
C SER A 366 -2.56 20.81 -6.25
N ILE A 367 -1.57 21.69 -6.10
CA ILE A 367 -1.46 22.62 -4.96
C ILE A 367 -2.20 23.92 -5.31
N THR A 368 -3.31 24.19 -4.61
CA THR A 368 -4.15 25.37 -4.87
C THR A 368 -3.82 26.57 -4.00
N GLN A 369 -3.21 26.35 -2.83
CA GLN A 369 -2.76 27.41 -1.93
C GLN A 369 -1.56 26.98 -1.09
N THR A 370 -0.65 27.91 -0.81
CA THR A 370 0.46 27.77 0.13
C THR A 370 0.29 28.72 1.32
N THR A 371 0.97 28.46 2.43
CA THR A 371 0.78 29.14 3.73
C THR A 371 0.95 30.67 3.75
N SER A 372 1.64 31.27 2.78
CA SER A 372 1.75 32.72 2.61
C SER A 372 2.04 33.51 3.91
N GLY A 373 3.26 33.37 4.43
CA GLY A 373 3.62 33.84 5.78
C GLY A 373 3.27 35.31 6.08
N SER A 374 2.45 35.51 7.12
CA SER A 374 2.40 36.78 7.85
C SER A 374 3.59 36.86 8.82
N GLY A 375 4.08 38.08 9.08
CA GLY A 375 5.44 38.29 9.58
C GLY A 375 5.74 37.85 11.02
N ALA A 376 7.05 37.75 11.30
CA ALA A 376 7.68 37.52 12.60
C ALA A 376 7.56 36.10 13.21
N GLY A 377 8.39 35.16 12.72
CA GLY A 377 8.80 33.98 13.49
C GLY A 377 9.13 32.72 12.67
N ASN A 378 10.39 32.55 12.26
CA ASN A 378 11.11 31.30 11.90
C ASN A 378 10.43 30.18 11.06
N GLN A 379 9.29 30.42 10.43
CA GLN A 379 8.64 29.48 9.47
C GLN A 379 9.38 29.45 8.12
N PRO A 380 9.37 28.32 7.38
CA PRO A 380 9.64 28.36 5.93
C PRO A 380 8.59 29.25 5.26
N SER A 381 9.02 30.25 4.48
CA SER A 381 8.14 31.38 4.14
C SER A 381 7.08 31.07 3.09
N THR A 382 7.16 29.91 2.41
CA THR A 382 6.07 29.36 1.60
C THR A 382 6.17 27.84 1.53
N GLU A 383 5.11 27.13 1.92
CA GLU A 383 5.04 25.67 1.84
C GLU A 383 3.62 25.17 1.54
N ALA A 384 3.55 23.93 1.03
CA ALA A 384 2.34 23.12 1.04
C ALA A 384 2.68 21.63 1.21
N TYR A 385 2.01 20.93 2.13
CA TYR A 385 2.09 19.47 2.27
C TYR A 385 0.73 18.89 2.66
N VAL A 386 0.51 17.60 2.40
CA VAL A 386 -0.66 16.85 2.88
C VAL A 386 -0.33 15.38 3.10
N SER A 387 -0.93 14.78 4.12
CA SER A 387 -0.71 13.38 4.50
C SER A 387 -1.99 12.54 4.50
N MET A 388 -1.83 11.24 4.71
CA MET A 388 -2.92 10.35 5.11
C MET A 388 -3.54 10.79 6.45
N PRO A 389 -4.79 10.41 6.75
CA PRO A 389 -5.36 10.62 8.09
C PRO A 389 -4.57 9.87 9.16
N GLY A 390 -4.49 10.43 10.36
CA GLY A 390 -3.95 9.75 11.54
C GLY A 390 -5.01 8.87 12.26
N GLY A 391 -4.56 8.18 13.30
CA GLY A 391 -5.40 7.37 14.18
C GLY A 391 -6.06 6.18 13.49
N ALA A 392 -7.29 5.87 13.88
CA ALA A 392 -8.01 4.65 13.46
C ALA A 392 -8.42 4.63 11.98
N ASN A 393 -8.30 5.77 11.30
CA ASN A 393 -8.58 5.93 9.87
C ASN A 393 -7.32 5.74 9.01
N ASN A 394 -6.15 5.61 9.62
CA ASN A 394 -4.91 5.42 8.90
C ASN A 394 -4.83 3.99 8.32
N PRO A 395 -4.64 3.81 6.99
CA PRO A 395 -4.74 2.51 6.36
C PRO A 395 -3.56 1.57 6.66
N ILE A 396 -2.44 2.09 7.17
CA ILE A 396 -1.22 1.30 7.42
C ILE A 396 -1.03 0.92 8.90
N TYR A 397 -1.90 1.40 9.80
CA TYR A 397 -1.87 1.08 11.25
C TYR A 397 -1.73 -0.41 11.54
N GLN A 398 -2.51 -1.25 10.85
CA GLN A 398 -2.55 -2.69 11.12
C GLN A 398 -1.27 -3.42 10.68
N SER A 399 -0.57 -2.93 9.67
CA SER A 399 0.73 -3.49 9.29
C SER A 399 1.81 -3.13 10.29
N TRP A 400 1.77 -1.91 10.87
CA TRP A 400 2.65 -1.53 11.98
C TRP A 400 2.39 -2.37 13.25
N ASP A 401 1.13 -2.45 13.68
CA ASP A 401 0.72 -3.23 14.86
C ASP A 401 1.12 -4.70 14.66
N GLY A 402 0.85 -5.19 13.46
CA GLY A 402 1.09 -6.57 13.08
C GLY A 402 2.57 -7.00 13.02
N ALA A 403 3.47 -6.17 12.49
CA ALA A 403 4.90 -6.49 12.44
C ALA A 403 5.60 -6.40 13.83
N GLY A 404 4.84 -6.27 14.92
CA GLY A 404 5.36 -6.16 16.29
C GLY A 404 5.76 -4.72 16.63
N SER A 405 4.93 -3.76 16.21
CA SER A 405 5.23 -2.33 16.26
C SER A 405 6.48 -1.94 15.46
N TYR A 406 6.75 -2.59 14.33
CA TYR A 406 7.76 -2.17 13.34
C TYR A 406 7.02 -1.80 12.05
N LEU A 407 7.48 -0.82 11.27
CA LEU A 407 6.79 -0.43 10.04
C LEU A 407 7.74 -0.31 8.85
N SER A 408 7.59 -1.21 7.88
CA SER A 408 8.35 -1.21 6.64
C SER A 408 7.43 -1.04 5.43
N TYR A 409 7.78 -0.12 4.52
CA TYR A 409 7.02 0.14 3.29
C TYR A 409 7.89 0.70 2.18
N ASP A 410 7.42 0.56 0.94
CA ASP A 410 7.88 1.34 -0.20
C ASP A 410 6.76 2.31 -0.59
N ILE A 411 7.11 3.50 -1.06
CA ILE A 411 6.18 4.56 -1.50
C ILE A 411 6.75 5.26 -2.73
N GLN A 412 5.91 5.56 -3.71
CA GLN A 412 6.28 6.29 -4.91
C GLN A 412 5.27 7.36 -5.29
N VAL A 413 5.72 8.38 -6.00
CA VAL A 413 4.88 9.44 -6.59
C VAL A 413 5.55 9.96 -7.87
N LYS A 414 4.75 10.33 -8.87
CA LYS A 414 5.21 11.11 -10.02
C LYS A 414 5.03 12.59 -9.75
N VAL A 415 6.03 13.38 -10.10
CA VAL A 415 6.10 14.83 -9.85
C VAL A 415 6.22 15.55 -11.19
N ALA A 416 5.48 16.64 -11.35
CA ALA A 416 5.66 17.58 -12.45
C ALA A 416 5.59 19.03 -11.94
N THR A 417 6.23 19.95 -12.66
CA THR A 417 6.23 21.38 -12.30
C THR A 417 5.98 22.27 -13.51
N GLY A 418 5.32 23.42 -13.28
CA GLY A 418 5.07 24.43 -14.31
C GLY A 418 3.60 24.81 -14.40
N THR A 419 3.13 25.06 -15.61
CA THR A 419 1.73 25.37 -15.94
C THR A 419 1.29 24.42 -17.03
N TRP A 420 0.19 23.71 -16.81
CA TRP A 420 -0.33 22.73 -17.76
C TRP A 420 -0.77 23.39 -19.07
N ASN A 421 -0.27 22.90 -20.20
CA ASN A 421 -0.72 23.29 -21.53
C ASN A 421 -1.51 22.15 -22.19
N SER A 422 -2.84 22.29 -22.23
CA SER A 422 -3.73 21.29 -22.83
C SER A 422 -3.59 21.17 -24.36
N ALA A 423 -2.98 22.13 -25.05
CA ALA A 423 -2.76 22.07 -26.50
C ALA A 423 -1.53 21.21 -26.87
N THR A 424 -0.52 21.13 -25.99
CA THR A 424 0.69 20.32 -26.19
C THR A 424 0.75 19.07 -25.31
N ASN A 425 -0.19 18.94 -24.36
CA ASN A 425 -0.24 17.87 -23.37
C ASN A 425 1.06 17.75 -22.54
N SER A 426 1.61 18.91 -22.15
CA SER A 426 2.89 19.05 -21.44
C SER A 426 2.84 20.23 -20.47
N PHE A 427 3.83 20.32 -19.58
CA PHE A 427 4.02 21.52 -18.76
C PHE A 427 4.86 22.57 -19.50
N ILE A 428 4.51 23.84 -19.29
CA ILE A 428 5.23 25.02 -19.79
C ILE A 428 5.52 25.99 -18.64
N ALA A 429 6.41 26.97 -18.84
CA ALA A 429 6.78 27.95 -17.80
C ALA A 429 7.17 27.27 -16.47
N LYS A 430 7.98 26.20 -16.58
CA LYS A 430 8.60 25.48 -15.47
C LYS A 430 9.37 26.48 -14.58
N PRO A 431 9.36 26.32 -13.24
CA PRO A 431 10.02 27.25 -12.33
C PRO A 431 11.52 26.96 -12.16
N ASP A 432 12.35 28.01 -12.11
CA ASP A 432 13.79 27.88 -11.85
C ASP A 432 14.13 27.36 -10.44
N THR A 433 13.20 27.54 -9.49
CA THR A 433 13.31 27.00 -8.13
C THR A 433 12.07 26.22 -7.72
N TYR A 434 12.32 25.05 -7.14
CA TYR A 434 11.33 24.07 -6.73
C TYR A 434 11.89 23.22 -5.59
N CYS A 435 10.99 22.66 -4.79
CA CYS A 435 11.27 21.52 -3.93
C CYS A 435 9.97 20.72 -3.85
N ALA A 436 9.98 19.46 -4.28
CA ALA A 436 8.77 18.63 -4.36
C ALA A 436 9.07 17.14 -4.21
N GLY A 437 8.22 16.41 -3.48
CA GLY A 437 8.30 14.96 -3.40
C GLY A 437 7.50 14.34 -2.24
N ILE A 438 8.07 13.30 -1.64
CA ILE A 438 7.41 12.40 -0.69
C ILE A 438 7.68 12.83 0.75
N MET A 439 6.64 12.80 1.59
CA MET A 439 6.72 12.86 3.04
C MET A 439 6.58 11.45 3.63
N PHE A 440 7.42 11.09 4.61
CA PHE A 440 7.34 9.81 5.32
C PHE A 440 7.78 9.93 6.80
N ARG A 441 7.40 8.96 7.65
CA ARG A 441 7.58 8.99 9.12
C ARG A 441 7.03 10.26 9.80
N ALA A 442 5.95 10.83 9.27
CA ALA A 442 5.29 11.97 9.88
C ALA A 442 4.67 11.59 11.24
N SER A 443 5.09 12.25 12.34
CA SER A 443 4.92 11.69 13.71
C SER A 443 3.69 12.15 14.51
N THR A 444 2.94 13.16 14.06
CA THR A 444 1.76 13.71 14.76
C THR A 444 0.73 14.21 13.75
N ALA A 445 -0.53 14.40 14.15
CA ALA A 445 -1.49 15.17 13.33
C ALA A 445 -0.87 16.53 12.96
N LEU A 446 -0.84 16.85 11.67
CA LEU A 446 0.10 17.83 11.15
C LEU A 446 -0.33 19.27 11.47
N SER A 447 0.41 19.92 12.37
CA SER A 447 0.54 21.38 12.41
C SER A 447 1.81 21.79 11.68
N ASN A 448 2.00 23.09 11.40
CA ASN A 448 3.20 23.67 10.73
C ASN A 448 4.55 23.42 11.46
N GLN A 449 4.58 22.56 12.48
CA GLN A 449 5.76 22.17 13.26
C GLN A 449 5.90 20.65 13.41
N ALA A 450 5.08 19.85 12.71
CA ALA A 450 5.11 18.41 12.81
C ALA A 450 6.38 17.83 12.15
N PRO A 451 7.09 16.88 12.81
CA PRO A 451 8.33 16.35 12.28
C PRO A 451 8.08 15.16 11.33
N PHE A 452 8.86 15.12 10.26
CA PHE A 452 8.80 14.10 9.20
C PHE A 452 10.10 14.10 8.38
N TYR A 453 10.36 12.99 7.68
CA TYR A 453 11.34 12.94 6.60
C TYR A 453 10.71 13.39 5.28
N GLY A 454 11.46 14.17 4.50
CA GLY A 454 11.12 14.48 3.12
C GLY A 454 12.17 13.90 2.17
N PHE A 455 11.73 13.33 1.06
CA PHE A 455 12.59 13.04 -0.10
C PHE A 455 12.06 13.83 -1.28
N SER A 456 12.89 14.70 -1.85
CA SER A 456 12.43 15.70 -2.82
C SER A 456 13.44 15.94 -3.93
N ILE A 457 12.94 16.18 -5.14
CA ILE A 457 13.71 16.86 -6.18
C ILE A 457 13.69 18.37 -5.86
N MET A 458 14.86 19.01 -5.88
CA MET A 458 15.05 20.36 -5.37
C MET A 458 16.03 21.17 -6.22
N ARG A 459 15.72 22.44 -6.45
CA ARG A 459 16.62 23.49 -6.95
C ARG A 459 16.26 24.80 -6.27
N SER A 460 17.25 25.47 -5.68
CA SER A 460 17.04 26.61 -4.78
C SER A 460 18.05 27.73 -5.04
N ASN A 461 17.66 28.98 -4.78
CA ASN A 461 18.48 30.17 -5.03
C ASN A 461 18.78 30.98 -3.77
N ASN A 462 19.94 30.72 -3.14
CA ASN A 462 20.48 31.61 -2.12
C ASN A 462 21.00 32.89 -2.78
N ASN A 463 20.13 33.88 -2.93
CA ASN A 463 20.46 35.17 -3.52
C ASN A 463 20.55 36.28 -2.45
N GLY A 464 21.55 36.10 -1.56
CA GLY A 464 22.02 37.11 -0.60
C GLY A 464 21.40 37.01 0.80
N GLY A 465 21.29 35.81 1.36
CA GLY A 465 20.86 35.59 2.76
C GLY A 465 19.43 36.05 3.08
N ASN A 466 18.61 36.21 2.04
CA ASN A 466 17.17 36.40 2.14
C ASN A 466 16.53 35.33 1.24
N ASN A 467 15.77 34.41 1.83
CA ASN A 467 15.15 33.26 1.18
C ASN A 467 14.12 33.70 0.12
N LYS A 468 14.60 34.10 -1.07
CA LYS A 468 13.78 34.73 -2.12
C LYS A 468 12.91 33.72 -2.85
N ASP A 469 13.31 32.45 -2.92
CA ASP A 469 12.52 31.34 -3.43
C ASP A 469 11.54 30.77 -2.39
N GLY A 470 11.68 31.08 -1.10
CA GLY A 470 10.85 30.56 -0.02
C GLY A 470 11.29 29.20 0.54
N ILE A 471 12.42 28.64 0.08
CA ILE A 471 13.06 27.44 0.62
C ILE A 471 14.02 27.88 1.74
N LYS A 472 14.33 27.02 2.72
CA LYS A 472 15.32 27.36 3.76
C LYS A 472 16.75 27.11 3.28
N ASP A 473 17.66 28.07 3.47
CA ASP A 473 19.09 27.91 3.16
C ASP A 473 19.72 26.66 3.82
N THR A 474 19.21 26.23 4.97
CA THR A 474 19.60 24.99 5.67
C THR A 474 19.25 23.69 4.95
N MET A 475 18.45 23.77 3.88
CA MET A 475 18.19 22.67 2.95
C MET A 475 19.23 22.58 1.83
N ILE A 476 20.02 23.63 1.60
CA ILE A 476 21.03 23.66 0.53
C ILE A 476 22.34 23.08 1.08
N PRO A 477 22.82 21.92 0.60
CA PRO A 477 24.11 21.37 0.99
C PRO A 477 25.21 22.19 0.33
N ASP A 478 26.15 22.72 1.11
CA ASP A 478 27.17 23.69 0.64
C ASP A 478 26.60 24.80 -0.27
N PRO A 479 25.90 25.80 0.30
CA PRO A 479 25.25 26.86 -0.47
C PRO A 479 26.22 27.79 -1.21
N ALA A 480 27.53 27.66 -0.98
CA ALA A 480 28.54 28.41 -1.76
C ALA A 480 28.79 27.79 -3.15
N THR A 481 28.58 26.47 -3.31
CA THR A 481 28.95 25.72 -4.53
C THR A 481 27.75 25.08 -5.25
N ASN A 482 26.67 24.77 -4.52
CA ASN A 482 25.51 24.04 -5.04
C ASN A 482 24.26 24.91 -5.22
N ASN A 483 24.43 26.22 -5.13
CA ASN A 483 23.38 27.20 -5.43
C ASN A 483 22.90 27.09 -6.88
N ASN A 484 21.60 27.19 -7.13
CA ASN A 484 20.96 27.00 -8.45
C ASN A 484 21.20 25.63 -9.11
N LYS A 485 21.63 24.59 -8.40
CA LYS A 485 21.76 23.23 -8.97
C LYS A 485 20.59 22.34 -8.59
N ALA A 486 20.12 21.55 -9.54
CA ALA A 486 19.17 20.47 -9.33
C ALA A 486 19.81 19.35 -8.50
N MET A 487 19.03 18.81 -7.57
CA MET A 487 19.49 17.79 -6.64
C MET A 487 18.34 16.93 -6.12
N LEU A 488 18.63 15.68 -5.83
CA LEU A 488 17.80 14.82 -4.99
C LEU A 488 18.25 15.00 -3.55
N VAL A 489 17.34 15.42 -2.68
CA VAL A 489 17.62 15.70 -1.27
C VAL A 489 16.72 14.85 -0.37
N LEU A 490 17.33 14.08 0.52
CA LEU A 490 16.69 13.55 1.71
C LEU A 490 16.89 14.56 2.85
N TRP A 491 15.81 14.94 3.54
CA TRP A 491 15.80 16.00 4.53
C TRP A 491 14.87 15.70 5.71
N THR A 492 14.95 16.55 6.75
CA THR A 492 14.22 16.42 8.00
C THR A 492 13.56 17.73 8.41
N ARG A 493 12.27 17.68 8.78
CA ARG A 493 11.61 18.77 9.50
C ARG A 493 11.73 18.58 11.00
N ASN A 494 12.49 19.43 11.68
CA ASN A 494 12.68 19.32 13.12
C ASN A 494 11.60 20.11 13.87
N SER A 495 11.00 19.55 14.92
CA SER A 495 9.83 20.14 15.57
C SER A 495 10.15 21.08 16.74
N ASN A 496 9.22 22.02 16.93
CA ASN A 496 8.96 22.81 18.14
C ASN A 496 9.63 24.20 18.30
N GLN A 497 8.94 25.02 19.09
CA GLN A 497 9.16 26.42 19.46
C GLN A 497 10.63 26.87 19.52
N GLY A 498 11.05 27.61 18.50
CA GLY A 498 12.37 28.25 18.41
C GLY A 498 12.89 28.24 16.99
N ASN A 499 13.35 27.07 16.53
CA ASN A 499 14.00 26.86 15.23
C ASN A 499 13.42 25.60 14.55
N GLY A 500 12.24 25.73 13.97
CA GLY A 500 11.63 24.68 13.14
C GLY A 500 12.32 24.60 11.78
N ASP A 501 13.58 24.18 11.77
CA ASP A 501 14.46 24.24 10.61
C ASP A 501 14.44 22.92 9.83
N ASP A 502 14.18 23.07 8.53
CA ASP A 502 14.28 22.03 7.52
C ASP A 502 15.76 21.86 7.19
N ASN A 503 16.30 20.68 7.48
CA ASN A 503 17.73 20.38 7.35
C ASN A 503 17.92 19.18 6.42
N TRP A 504 18.83 19.31 5.44
CA TRP A 504 19.25 18.18 4.62
C TRP A 504 19.96 17.10 5.46
N LEU A 505 19.81 15.85 5.07
CA LEU A 505 20.51 14.69 5.64
C LEU A 505 21.49 14.09 4.66
N ALA A 506 21.04 13.90 3.41
CA ALA A 506 21.86 13.39 2.33
C ALA A 506 21.36 13.95 1.00
N TYR A 507 22.26 14.13 0.05
CA TYR A 507 21.97 14.64 -1.28
C TYR A 507 22.79 13.94 -2.37
N LYS A 508 22.22 13.97 -3.58
CA LYS A 508 22.92 13.76 -4.85
C LYS A 508 22.65 14.98 -5.73
N LEU A 509 23.70 15.61 -6.26
CA LEU A 509 23.56 16.57 -7.36
C LEU A 509 23.11 15.83 -8.60
N LEU A 510 22.17 16.42 -9.34
CA LEU A 510 21.77 15.94 -10.65
C LEU A 510 22.65 16.61 -11.70
N ASP A 511 22.93 15.86 -12.76
CA ASP A 511 23.75 16.27 -13.88
C ASP A 511 22.89 17.07 -14.89
N GLU A 512 23.09 18.39 -14.91
CA GLU A 512 22.41 19.33 -15.82
C GLU A 512 23.14 19.45 -17.18
N ASP A 513 24.43 19.09 -17.27
CA ASP A 513 25.29 19.40 -18.43
C ASP A 513 25.42 18.23 -19.43
N ASP A 514 25.43 16.98 -18.94
CA ASP A 514 25.63 15.79 -19.79
C ASP A 514 24.29 15.07 -20.12
N GLY A 515 23.16 15.56 -19.59
CA GLY A 515 21.84 14.94 -19.68
C GLY A 515 21.75 13.55 -19.03
N SER A 516 22.72 13.20 -18.19
CA SER A 516 22.85 11.82 -17.70
C SER A 516 21.80 11.47 -16.65
N ASP A 517 21.32 12.43 -15.85
CA ASP A 517 20.29 12.26 -14.83
C ASP A 517 18.90 12.70 -15.34
N VAL A 518 18.25 11.79 -16.06
CA VAL A 518 17.00 11.90 -16.86
C VAL A 518 15.73 12.47 -16.20
N ILE A 519 15.78 13.01 -14.98
CA ILE A 519 14.63 13.60 -14.25
C ILE A 519 14.63 15.14 -14.24
N VAL A 520 15.62 15.76 -14.88
CA VAL A 520 15.66 17.20 -15.19
C VAL A 520 16.07 17.41 -16.65
N ASP A 521 15.66 18.53 -17.23
CA ASP A 521 16.14 18.99 -18.54
C ASP A 521 17.47 19.76 -18.42
N ASP A 522 18.10 20.05 -19.56
CA ASP A 522 19.38 20.79 -19.68
C ASP A 522 19.35 22.20 -19.03
N ASP A 523 18.16 22.79 -18.85
CA ASP A 523 17.98 24.05 -18.13
C ASP A 523 17.90 23.85 -16.59
N GLY A 524 17.84 22.61 -16.12
CA GLY A 524 17.72 22.17 -14.71
C GLY A 524 16.29 22.22 -14.15
N HIS A 525 15.26 22.25 -14.99
CA HIS A 525 13.87 22.17 -14.56
C HIS A 525 13.40 20.70 -14.48
N VAL A 526 12.45 20.41 -13.57
CA VAL A 526 11.91 19.05 -13.37
C VAL A 526 11.27 18.53 -14.67
N ASP A 527 11.58 17.28 -15.05
CA ASP A 527 11.00 16.70 -16.25
C ASP A 527 9.62 16.08 -16.02
N ASP A 528 8.76 16.14 -17.05
CA ASP A 528 7.32 15.88 -16.95
C ASP A 528 7.04 14.46 -16.42
N TRP A 529 6.49 14.38 -15.20
CA TRP A 529 6.14 13.14 -14.49
C TRP A 529 7.34 12.28 -14.02
N SER A 530 8.44 12.94 -13.66
CA SER A 530 9.57 12.32 -12.94
C SER A 530 9.10 11.55 -11.70
N THR A 531 9.46 10.27 -11.60
CA THR A 531 9.05 9.37 -10.51
C THR A 531 10.08 9.38 -9.40
N LEU A 532 9.63 9.64 -8.17
CA LEU A 532 10.42 9.48 -6.94
C LEU A 532 9.88 8.29 -6.15
N LEU A 533 10.75 7.51 -5.53
CA LEU A 533 10.36 6.37 -4.69
C LEU A 533 11.28 6.25 -3.45
N VAL A 534 10.68 6.04 -2.28
CA VAL A 534 11.38 5.76 -1.03
C VAL A 534 11.02 4.36 -0.56
N ARG A 535 12.03 3.56 -0.20
CA ARG A 535 11.89 2.30 0.52
C ARG A 535 12.42 2.49 1.92
N ILE A 536 11.58 2.25 2.92
CA ILE A 536 11.96 2.28 4.32
C ILE A 536 11.73 0.90 4.96
N VAL A 537 12.79 0.39 5.59
CA VAL A 537 12.73 -0.81 6.41
C VAL A 537 13.02 -0.39 7.85
N GLU A 538 12.12 -0.71 8.76
CA GLU A 538 12.36 -0.58 10.19
C GLU A 538 12.63 -1.94 10.81
N ALA A 539 13.76 -2.06 11.49
CA ALA A 539 14.19 -3.31 12.08
C ALA A 539 15.10 -3.08 13.28
N ALA A 540 15.12 -4.04 14.20
CA ALA A 540 16.27 -4.27 15.06
C ALA A 540 17.42 -4.87 14.21
N SER A 541 18.67 -4.84 14.67
CA SER A 541 19.77 -5.44 13.88
C SER A 541 20.93 -6.03 14.68
N LEU A 542 21.55 -7.02 14.04
CA LEU A 542 22.80 -7.66 14.44
C LEU A 542 23.72 -7.78 13.23
N LYS A 543 24.99 -7.42 13.39
CA LYS A 543 26.04 -7.62 12.38
C LYS A 543 26.80 -8.92 12.63
N LEU A 544 27.14 -9.64 11.57
CA LEU A 544 27.97 -10.85 11.61
C LEU A 544 29.40 -10.52 11.19
N THR A 545 30.37 -11.33 11.61
CA THR A 545 31.78 -11.15 11.21
C THR A 545 32.10 -11.74 9.82
N VAL A 546 31.09 -12.24 9.10
CA VAL A 546 31.19 -12.88 7.78
C VAL A 546 30.55 -12.03 6.67
N ASN A 547 31.00 -12.25 5.43
CA ASN A 547 30.50 -11.53 4.24
C ASN A 547 29.27 -12.18 3.61
N ASP A 548 29.02 -13.46 3.92
CA ASP A 548 27.82 -14.20 3.54
C ASP A 548 27.38 -15.10 4.71
N ALA A 549 26.07 -15.32 4.82
CA ALA A 549 25.40 -16.18 5.78
C ALA A 549 24.29 -16.96 5.07
N ALA A 550 24.66 -17.80 4.11
CA ALA A 550 23.75 -18.58 3.28
C ALA A 550 22.81 -19.51 4.07
N THR A 551 23.23 -20.02 5.23
CA THR A 551 22.43 -20.94 6.04
C THR A 551 21.49 -20.26 7.04
N ILE A 552 21.45 -18.92 7.08
CA ILE A 552 20.43 -18.16 7.80
C ILE A 552 19.38 -17.70 6.78
N ASN A 553 18.14 -18.14 6.94
CA ASN A 553 17.03 -17.82 6.06
C ASN A 553 16.22 -16.64 6.61
N LEU A 554 15.30 -16.14 5.79
CA LEU A 554 14.23 -15.25 6.29
C LEU A 554 13.21 -16.10 7.07
N GLY A 555 12.58 -15.52 8.08
CA GLY A 555 11.69 -16.22 9.01
C GLY A 555 12.41 -17.03 10.11
N ASP A 556 13.75 -17.16 10.07
CA ASP A 556 14.51 -17.85 11.12
C ASP A 556 14.37 -17.13 12.47
N THR A 557 14.05 -17.89 13.52
CA THR A 557 14.02 -17.36 14.90
C THR A 557 15.42 -17.42 15.53
N ILE A 558 15.93 -16.26 15.93
CA ILE A 558 17.17 -16.12 16.70
C ILE A 558 16.82 -15.95 18.18
N THR A 559 17.56 -16.66 19.04
CA THR A 559 17.50 -16.49 20.51
C THR A 559 18.68 -15.65 20.99
N GLY A 560 18.41 -14.66 21.84
CA GLY A 560 19.41 -13.76 22.39
C GLY A 560 19.08 -13.41 23.84
N GLY A 561 19.82 -13.97 24.81
CA GLY A 561 19.51 -13.79 26.23
C GLY A 561 18.17 -14.44 26.61
N ALA A 562 17.26 -13.64 27.17
CA ALA A 562 15.91 -14.07 27.56
C ALA A 562 14.84 -13.58 26.56
N GLY A 563 15.21 -13.37 25.30
CA GLY A 563 14.32 -12.96 24.24
C GLY A 563 14.60 -13.67 22.92
N THR A 564 13.68 -13.49 21.97
CA THR A 564 13.74 -14.01 20.61
C THR A 564 13.44 -12.90 19.60
N ALA A 565 13.95 -13.03 18.38
CA ALA A 565 13.68 -12.14 17.26
C ALA A 565 13.69 -12.94 15.95
N GLU A 566 12.97 -12.48 14.93
CA GLU A 566 12.84 -13.17 13.64
C GLU A 566 13.63 -12.45 12.55
N VAL A 567 14.33 -13.20 11.68
CA VAL A 567 15.10 -12.62 10.56
C VAL A 567 14.17 -12.14 9.46
N PHE A 568 13.98 -10.82 9.38
CA PHE A 568 13.14 -10.18 8.37
C PHE A 568 13.86 -9.97 7.04
N ARG A 569 15.16 -9.59 7.08
CA ARG A 569 15.95 -9.27 5.88
C ARG A 569 17.45 -9.41 6.17
N LYS A 570 18.23 -9.69 5.12
CA LYS A 570 19.70 -9.60 5.14
C LYS A 570 20.13 -8.44 4.26
N ILE A 571 21.08 -7.64 4.72
CA ILE A 571 21.78 -6.59 3.94
C ILE A 571 23.29 -6.71 4.20
N ASN A 572 24.11 -5.99 3.44
CA ASN A 572 25.55 -5.88 3.71
C ASN A 572 25.91 -4.46 4.16
N ASP A 573 26.76 -4.34 5.17
CA ASP A 573 27.39 -3.07 5.55
C ASP A 573 28.49 -2.70 4.54
N SER A 574 29.00 -1.47 4.63
CA SER A 574 30.06 -0.88 3.82
C SER A 574 31.37 -1.70 3.78
N ASP A 575 31.67 -2.50 4.81
CA ASP A 575 32.78 -3.45 4.87
C ASP A 575 32.44 -4.84 4.28
N GLY A 576 31.29 -4.97 3.63
CA GLY A 576 30.77 -6.19 3.01
C GLY A 576 30.20 -7.21 4.00
N LYS A 577 30.18 -6.91 5.31
CA LYS A 577 29.69 -7.85 6.33
C LYS A 577 28.17 -7.91 6.38
N VAL A 578 27.63 -9.11 6.63
CA VAL A 578 26.18 -9.32 6.72
C VAL A 578 25.62 -8.64 7.96
N VAL A 579 24.59 -7.81 7.77
CA VAL A 579 23.71 -7.31 8.83
C VAL A 579 22.36 -8.00 8.69
N LEU A 580 21.97 -8.71 9.75
CA LEU A 580 20.65 -9.29 9.91
C LEU A 580 19.72 -8.20 10.43
N LEU A 581 18.66 -7.93 9.68
CA LEU A 581 17.55 -7.08 10.08
C LEU A 581 16.46 -7.96 10.69
N LEU A 582 16.04 -7.61 11.89
CA LEU A 582 15.20 -8.43 12.76
C LEU A 582 13.88 -7.71 13.10
N ASN A 583 12.78 -8.47 13.13
CA ASN A 583 11.47 -7.99 13.60
C ASN A 583 10.93 -8.91 14.72
N LYS A 584 9.68 -8.69 15.13
CA LYS A 584 8.96 -9.49 16.16
C LYS A 584 9.81 -9.80 17.41
N VAL A 585 10.54 -8.79 17.91
CA VAL A 585 11.38 -8.94 19.09
C VAL A 585 10.51 -9.16 20.34
N VAL A 586 10.64 -10.32 20.97
CA VAL A 586 9.90 -10.71 22.17
C VAL A 586 10.85 -10.93 23.33
N GLY A 587 10.46 -10.48 24.53
CA GLY A 587 11.25 -10.64 25.75
C GLY A 587 12.48 -9.73 25.80
N THR A 588 13.43 -10.06 26.68
CA THR A 588 14.66 -9.26 26.83
C THR A 588 15.73 -9.79 25.88
N PHE A 589 15.62 -9.40 24.60
CA PHE A 589 16.58 -9.78 23.58
C PHE A 589 17.92 -9.05 23.75
N THR A 590 19.02 -9.79 23.70
CA THR A 590 20.40 -9.26 23.76
C THR A 590 21.28 -9.92 22.70
N ARG A 591 22.40 -9.29 22.31
CA ARG A 591 23.32 -9.84 21.30
C ARG A 591 23.81 -11.25 21.71
N PRO A 592 23.45 -12.33 20.99
CA PRO A 592 24.11 -13.61 21.18
C PRO A 592 25.53 -13.56 20.60
N ASN A 593 26.50 -14.25 21.21
CA ASN A 593 27.88 -14.27 20.66
C ASN A 593 27.95 -14.97 19.30
N THR A 594 27.06 -15.94 19.05
CA THR A 594 26.98 -16.72 17.82
C THR A 594 25.53 -16.96 17.40
N ILE A 595 25.27 -17.04 16.10
CA ILE A 595 24.01 -17.46 15.49
C ILE A 595 24.32 -18.62 14.55
N GLY A 596 23.88 -19.83 14.90
CA GLY A 596 24.39 -21.05 14.27
C GLY A 596 25.92 -21.14 14.39
N SER A 597 26.62 -21.24 13.27
CA SER A 597 28.09 -21.24 13.19
C SER A 597 28.71 -19.84 13.06
N PHE A 598 27.92 -18.78 12.91
CA PHE A 598 28.43 -17.42 12.64
C PHE A 598 28.62 -16.61 13.91
N THR A 599 29.78 -15.96 14.05
CA THR A 599 30.07 -15.03 15.16
C THR A 599 29.44 -13.65 14.89
N THR A 600 28.84 -13.05 15.92
CA THR A 600 28.29 -11.69 15.83
C THR A 600 29.35 -10.63 16.19
N ASP A 601 29.28 -9.49 15.53
CA ASP A 601 30.18 -8.35 15.76
C ASP A 601 29.86 -7.67 17.10
N SER A 602 30.84 -7.64 18.00
CA SER A 602 30.71 -7.01 19.31
C SER A 602 30.78 -5.48 19.26
N THR A 603 31.35 -4.89 18.20
CA THR A 603 31.43 -3.43 18.01
C THR A 603 30.11 -2.85 17.50
N TRP A 604 29.38 -3.60 16.68
CA TRP A 604 28.00 -3.26 16.29
C TRP A 604 27.01 -3.39 17.45
N GLY A 605 27.19 -4.39 18.30
CA GLY A 605 26.32 -4.67 19.44
C GLY A 605 24.96 -5.26 19.02
N TYR A 606 23.92 -4.95 19.80
CA TYR A 606 22.53 -5.15 19.42
C TYR A 606 21.87 -3.79 19.28
N ARG A 607 21.25 -3.52 18.12
CA ARG A 607 20.50 -2.30 17.88
C ARG A 607 19.01 -2.64 17.91
N SER A 608 18.28 -2.04 18.84
CA SER A 608 16.87 -2.38 19.09
C SER A 608 15.91 -1.87 18.03
N ARG A 609 16.26 -0.77 17.34
CA ARG A 609 15.48 -0.20 16.24
C ARG A 609 16.30 0.83 15.48
N ASP A 610 16.32 0.70 14.16
CA ASP A 610 16.76 1.73 13.20
C ASP A 610 15.84 1.72 11.98
N ASN A 611 15.76 2.86 11.31
CA ASN A 611 15.28 2.99 9.93
C ASN A 611 16.45 2.74 8.96
N TYR A 612 16.23 1.91 7.95
CA TYR A 612 17.11 1.66 6.81
C TYR A 612 16.38 2.17 5.56
N ILE A 613 16.95 3.17 4.90
CA ILE A 613 16.30 3.92 3.81
C ILE A 613 17.10 3.71 2.53
N TRP A 614 16.39 3.33 1.46
CA TRP A 614 16.85 3.40 0.07
C TRP A 614 15.96 4.39 -0.65
N VAL A 615 16.50 5.18 -1.57
CA VAL A 615 15.70 6.07 -2.42
C VAL A 615 16.04 5.81 -3.89
N PHE A 616 15.03 6.00 -4.73
CA PHE A 616 15.06 5.66 -6.13
C PHE A 616 14.39 6.78 -6.94
N TYR A 617 14.81 6.92 -8.19
CA TYR A 617 14.22 7.85 -9.15
C TYR A 617 14.26 7.27 -10.56
N THR A 618 13.44 7.81 -11.45
CA THR A 618 13.38 7.46 -12.88
C THR A 618 12.41 8.40 -13.58
N ASP A 619 12.48 8.49 -14.90
CA ASP A 619 11.63 9.32 -15.74
C ASP A 619 10.59 8.47 -16.48
N ARG A 620 9.94 9.07 -17.48
CA ARG A 620 8.88 8.44 -18.28
C ARG A 620 9.39 7.71 -19.54
N ILE A 621 10.64 7.95 -19.97
CA ILE A 621 11.18 7.46 -21.24
C ILE A 621 11.86 6.11 -21.00
N ASP A 622 11.74 5.20 -21.97
CA ASP A 622 12.46 3.92 -21.94
C ASP A 622 13.87 4.11 -22.52
N HIS A 623 14.87 4.03 -21.65
CA HIS A 623 16.28 4.16 -21.98
C HIS A 623 16.96 2.80 -22.20
N SER A 624 16.18 1.73 -22.44
CA SER A 624 16.60 0.31 -22.36
C SER A 624 16.97 -0.12 -20.94
N SER A 625 17.33 -1.39 -20.70
CA SER A 625 17.67 -1.90 -19.37
C SER A 625 18.99 -2.66 -19.33
N ASP A 626 19.62 -2.68 -18.17
CA ASP A 626 20.78 -3.52 -17.89
C ASP A 626 20.78 -4.11 -16.46
N THR A 627 21.95 -4.48 -15.93
CA THR A 627 22.08 -5.15 -14.63
C THR A 627 22.64 -4.25 -13.51
N THR A 628 22.71 -2.94 -13.76
CA THR A 628 23.43 -1.94 -12.96
C THR A 628 22.47 -0.99 -12.25
N ALA A 629 22.22 -1.22 -10.96
CA ALA A 629 21.25 -0.42 -10.20
C ALA A 629 21.54 1.10 -10.13
N LEU A 630 22.77 1.54 -10.42
CA LEU A 630 23.27 2.90 -10.13
C LEU A 630 23.46 3.82 -11.36
N ASN A 631 23.21 3.35 -12.58
CA ASN A 631 23.32 4.16 -13.81
C ASN A 631 21.94 4.70 -14.25
N ASN A 632 21.82 5.27 -15.46
CA ASN A 632 20.56 5.83 -15.98
C ASN A 632 20.00 5.17 -17.29
N VAL A 633 20.42 3.94 -17.62
CA VAL A 633 19.83 3.06 -18.67
C VAL A 633 18.70 2.20 -18.08
N ARG A 634 17.42 2.66 -18.01
CA ARG A 634 16.28 1.88 -17.42
C ARG A 634 15.00 1.96 -18.24
N LEU A 635 14.11 1.00 -18.00
CA LEU A 635 12.75 0.99 -18.54
C LEU A 635 11.89 2.06 -17.83
N GLY A 636 11.39 3.02 -18.61
CA GLY A 636 10.66 4.19 -18.13
C GLY A 636 9.36 3.90 -17.38
N GLN A 637 8.97 4.86 -16.55
CA GLN A 637 7.73 4.85 -15.77
C GLN A 637 6.69 5.77 -16.41
N THR A 638 5.95 5.25 -17.38
CA THR A 638 4.86 6.00 -18.00
C THR A 638 3.77 6.34 -16.98
N ARG A 639 3.16 7.51 -17.15
CA ARG A 639 1.99 7.95 -16.38
C ARG A 639 0.85 6.92 -16.47
N GLY A 640 0.14 6.69 -15.38
CA GLY A 640 -0.87 5.63 -15.24
C GLY A 640 -0.29 4.24 -14.98
N THR A 641 1.03 4.09 -14.87
CA THR A 641 1.69 2.83 -14.51
C THR A 641 2.47 2.95 -13.20
N VAL A 642 2.41 1.90 -12.39
CA VAL A 642 3.08 1.79 -11.09
C VAL A 642 3.90 0.51 -11.12
N ASN A 643 5.23 0.62 -11.05
CA ASN A 643 6.15 -0.52 -10.94
C ASN A 643 6.94 -0.40 -9.64
N TRP A 644 7.51 -1.50 -9.15
CA TRP A 644 8.28 -1.52 -7.90
C TRP A 644 9.72 -2.01 -8.15
N PRO A 645 10.74 -1.42 -7.48
CA PRO A 645 12.11 -1.89 -7.59
C PRO A 645 12.28 -3.22 -6.86
N MET A 646 13.19 -4.06 -7.35
CA MET A 646 13.41 -5.41 -6.84
C MET A 646 13.51 -5.49 -5.32
N ASN A 647 12.88 -6.52 -4.73
CA ASN A 647 12.92 -6.70 -3.28
C ASN A 647 14.35 -6.94 -2.74
N GLN A 648 15.20 -7.65 -3.49
CA GLN A 648 16.62 -7.87 -3.17
C GLN A 648 17.50 -7.16 -4.20
N ILE A 649 18.18 -6.08 -3.80
CA ILE A 649 18.96 -5.22 -4.70
C ILE A 649 20.17 -5.96 -5.30
N GLN A 650 20.76 -6.89 -4.55
CA GLN A 650 21.87 -7.72 -5.05
C GLN A 650 21.48 -8.60 -6.25
N ASN A 651 20.17 -8.89 -6.41
CA ASN A 651 19.64 -9.72 -7.50
C ASN A 651 19.28 -8.91 -8.76
N TRP A 652 19.69 -7.64 -8.87
CA TRP A 652 19.32 -6.74 -9.98
C TRP A 652 19.56 -7.38 -11.36
N ASP A 653 18.53 -7.39 -12.20
CA ASP A 653 18.55 -7.86 -13.59
C ASP A 653 17.79 -6.89 -14.50
N ALA A 654 17.95 -7.05 -15.81
CA ALA A 654 17.37 -6.17 -16.82
C ALA A 654 15.83 -6.24 -16.92
N ALA A 655 15.17 -7.26 -16.38
CA ALA A 655 13.72 -7.33 -16.38
C ALA A 655 13.10 -6.47 -15.26
N GLY A 656 13.77 -6.39 -14.10
CA GLY A 656 13.37 -5.55 -12.96
C GLY A 656 14.03 -4.16 -12.94
N ASP A 657 14.83 -3.82 -13.94
CA ASP A 657 15.55 -2.54 -14.07
C ASP A 657 14.61 -1.40 -14.47
N LYS A 658 13.87 -0.91 -13.46
CA LYS A 658 12.80 0.10 -13.59
C LYS A 658 13.14 1.46 -12.97
N PHE A 659 14.24 1.54 -12.22
CA PHE A 659 14.56 2.67 -11.35
C PHE A 659 16.07 2.84 -11.16
N THR A 660 16.57 4.08 -11.13
CA THR A 660 17.90 4.36 -10.59
C THR A 660 17.87 4.30 -9.07
N LEU A 661 18.78 3.53 -8.47
CA LEU A 661 19.07 3.58 -7.04
C LEU A 661 20.08 4.70 -6.76
N VAL A 662 19.79 5.59 -5.80
CA VAL A 662 20.73 6.65 -5.41
C VAL A 662 21.85 6.07 -4.54
N ALA A 663 23.10 6.28 -4.96
CA ALA A 663 24.28 6.10 -4.11
C ALA A 663 24.68 7.44 -3.47
N TRP A 664 24.91 7.45 -2.16
CA TRP A 664 25.28 8.62 -1.39
C TRP A 664 26.81 8.74 -1.29
N ASN A 665 27.36 9.85 -1.74
CA ASN A 665 28.79 10.12 -1.61
C ASN A 665 29.15 10.39 -0.13
N ALA A 666 29.86 9.47 0.52
CA ALA A 666 30.20 9.57 1.95
C ALA A 666 31.14 10.73 2.31
N SER A 667 31.88 11.30 1.35
CA SER A 667 32.73 12.48 1.57
C SER A 667 31.95 13.79 1.51
N LEU A 668 30.80 13.81 0.81
CA LEU A 668 29.91 14.98 0.70
C LEU A 668 28.77 14.92 1.73
N ASN A 669 28.28 13.71 1.99
CA ASN A 669 27.20 13.41 2.93
C ASN A 669 27.77 13.06 4.31
N THR A 670 28.67 13.90 4.81
CA THR A 670 29.17 13.80 6.18
C THR A 670 28.05 14.21 7.13
N ALA A 671 27.36 13.20 7.66
CA ALA A 671 26.35 13.24 8.71
C ALA A 671 26.30 14.54 9.55
N GLN A 672 25.43 15.49 9.18
CA GLN A 672 25.02 16.57 10.10
C GLN A 672 24.26 16.02 11.30
N ASP A 673 23.58 14.87 11.12
CA ASP A 673 22.96 14.08 12.17
C ASP A 673 23.87 12.90 12.53
N SER A 674 24.46 12.91 13.73
CA SER A 674 25.41 11.89 14.20
C SER A 674 24.86 10.46 14.28
N THR A 675 23.54 10.27 14.07
CA THR A 675 22.90 8.96 13.98
C THR A 675 22.81 8.40 12.57
N LEU A 676 23.15 9.20 11.54
CA LEU A 676 23.10 8.82 10.14
C LEU A 676 24.38 8.08 9.71
N HIS A 677 24.21 6.92 9.07
CA HIS A 677 25.31 6.14 8.51
C HIS A 677 24.99 5.67 7.11
N ILE A 678 25.94 5.84 6.19
CA ILE A 678 25.89 5.29 4.84
C ILE A 678 26.42 3.85 4.89
N MET A 679 25.67 2.92 4.31
CA MET A 679 25.94 1.49 4.28
C MET A 679 25.68 0.92 2.87
N GLY A 680 25.85 -0.39 2.71
CA GLY A 680 25.64 -1.11 1.46
C GLY A 680 26.95 -1.48 0.77
N SER A 681 26.93 -2.58 0.02
CA SER A 681 28.06 -3.09 -0.77
C SER A 681 27.55 -3.73 -2.07
N GLY A 682 28.44 -4.09 -3.00
CA GLY A 682 28.02 -4.70 -4.27
C GLY A 682 27.10 -3.77 -5.05
N LYS A 683 25.90 -4.24 -5.44
CA LYS A 683 24.95 -3.44 -6.23
C LYS A 683 24.26 -2.30 -5.46
N GLU A 684 24.38 -2.27 -4.13
CA GLU A 684 23.83 -1.19 -3.28
C GLU A 684 24.93 -0.40 -2.56
N ALA A 685 26.15 -0.40 -3.08
CA ALA A 685 27.30 0.29 -2.49
C ALA A 685 27.02 1.78 -2.23
N GLY A 686 27.03 2.16 -0.95
CA GLY A 686 26.74 3.52 -0.51
C GLY A 686 25.28 3.98 -0.65
N ALA A 687 24.34 3.09 -0.97
CA ALA A 687 22.94 3.47 -1.23
C ALA A 687 22.02 3.41 0.00
N ILE A 688 22.42 2.67 1.04
CA ILE A 688 21.61 2.49 2.26
C ILE A 688 21.91 3.61 3.26
N LEU A 689 20.88 4.29 3.76
CA LEU A 689 21.00 5.18 4.91
C LEU A 689 20.38 4.54 6.16
N ARG A 690 21.20 4.31 7.18
CA ARG A 690 20.74 3.91 8.53
C ARG A 690 20.60 5.13 9.42
N THR A 691 19.47 5.29 10.10
CA THR A 691 19.31 6.26 11.20
C THR A 691 18.35 5.74 12.28
N GLN A 692 18.58 6.15 13.53
CA GLN A 692 17.67 5.88 14.64
C GLN A 692 16.63 6.99 14.84
N LYS A 693 16.72 8.10 14.09
CA LYS A 693 15.79 9.21 14.19
C LYS A 693 14.40 8.80 13.66
N TRP A 694 13.36 9.23 14.38
CA TRP A 694 11.94 8.96 14.11
C TRP A 694 11.64 7.53 13.67
N THR A 695 12.08 6.56 14.47
CA THR A 695 11.52 5.20 14.44
C THR A 695 10.10 5.23 14.99
N THR A 696 9.22 4.34 14.52
CA THR A 696 7.90 4.15 15.11
C THR A 696 8.03 3.75 16.58
N GLY A 697 7.11 4.25 17.42
CA GLY A 697 7.01 3.88 18.82
C GLY A 697 5.90 2.86 19.08
N ALA A 698 5.61 2.58 20.35
CA ALA A 698 4.38 1.90 20.75
C ALA A 698 3.19 2.86 20.64
N TYR A 699 2.58 2.92 19.46
CA TYR A 699 1.35 3.67 19.23
C TYR A 699 0.12 2.91 19.75
N THR A 700 -1.02 3.59 19.78
CA THR A 700 -2.34 2.95 19.91
C THR A 700 -3.17 3.31 18.69
N MET A 701 -4.25 2.58 18.41
CA MET A 701 -5.14 2.88 17.29
C MET A 701 -5.64 4.34 17.27
N GLY A 702 -5.82 4.98 18.43
CA GLY A 702 -6.21 6.40 18.52
C GLY A 702 -5.07 7.41 18.38
N SER A 703 -3.81 6.98 18.46
CA SER A 703 -2.61 7.82 18.43
C SER A 703 -1.60 7.48 17.33
N PHE A 704 -1.93 6.54 16.44
CA PHE A 704 -1.11 6.23 15.28
C PHE A 704 -0.95 7.47 14.40
N PRO A 705 0.26 7.77 13.89
CA PRO A 705 0.50 9.05 13.25
C PRO A 705 0.12 9.01 11.76
N PRO A 706 0.07 10.16 11.06
CA PRO A 706 -0.25 10.21 9.63
C PRO A 706 0.70 9.39 8.75
N GLU A 707 1.97 9.31 9.16
CA GLU A 707 3.07 8.60 8.52
C GLU A 707 3.46 9.10 7.12
N ILE A 708 2.56 9.01 6.13
CA ILE A 708 2.82 9.14 4.70
C ILE A 708 2.12 10.38 4.12
N GLY A 709 2.78 11.09 3.20
CA GLY A 709 2.18 12.19 2.44
C GLY A 709 3.01 12.66 1.24
N VAL A 710 2.65 13.84 0.72
CA VAL A 710 3.40 14.60 -0.28
C VAL A 710 3.72 16.01 0.24
N VAL A 711 4.82 16.59 -0.24
CA VAL A 711 5.32 17.90 0.21
C VAL A 711 5.89 18.70 -0.96
N SER A 712 5.64 20.01 -0.96
CA SER A 712 6.34 20.98 -1.77
C SER A 712 6.70 22.24 -0.97
N LEU A 713 7.90 22.77 -1.18
CA LEU A 713 8.40 23.97 -0.54
C LEU A 713 8.78 25.03 -1.58
N GLY A 714 8.64 26.30 -1.20
CA GLY A 714 8.96 27.47 -2.00
C GLY A 714 7.75 28.18 -2.61
N LYS A 715 7.98 29.39 -3.13
CA LYS A 715 6.97 30.28 -3.71
C LYS A 715 6.32 29.70 -4.96
N ASN A 716 7.02 28.80 -5.64
CA ASN A 716 6.55 28.13 -6.84
C ASN A 716 5.77 26.84 -6.56
N SER A 717 5.53 26.43 -5.30
CA SER A 717 4.80 25.18 -4.98
C SER A 717 3.40 25.10 -5.60
N VAL A 718 2.71 26.24 -5.82
CA VAL A 718 1.42 26.26 -6.55
C VAL A 718 1.51 25.84 -8.03
N LYS A 719 2.74 25.66 -8.56
CA LYS A 719 3.03 25.08 -9.88
C LYS A 719 3.39 23.59 -9.82
N THR A 720 3.29 22.94 -8.65
CA THR A 720 3.63 21.53 -8.46
C THR A 720 2.39 20.64 -8.58
N TYR A 721 2.56 19.50 -9.25
CA TYR A 721 1.55 18.47 -9.44
C TYR A 721 2.11 17.10 -9.04
N PHE A 722 1.27 16.28 -8.42
CA PHE A 722 1.58 14.91 -8.03
C PHE A 722 0.59 13.93 -8.67
N ASP A 723 1.08 12.76 -9.09
CA ASP A 723 0.25 11.73 -9.72
C ASP A 723 0.83 10.33 -9.44
N ASP A 724 0.08 9.27 -9.76
CA ASP A 724 0.43 7.86 -9.56
C ASP A 724 0.97 7.56 -8.14
N LEU A 725 0.46 8.27 -7.12
CA LEU A 725 0.81 8.00 -5.73
C LEU A 725 0.43 6.56 -5.38
N ALA A 726 1.42 5.80 -4.93
CA ALA A 726 1.24 4.41 -4.54
C ALA A 726 2.14 4.03 -3.37
N TYR A 727 1.69 3.07 -2.57
CA TYR A 727 2.49 2.47 -1.50
C TYR A 727 2.33 0.95 -1.42
N TYR A 728 3.33 0.32 -0.82
CA TYR A 728 3.51 -1.12 -0.69
C TYR A 728 3.96 -1.44 0.74
N LEU A 729 3.19 -2.23 1.49
CA LEU A 729 3.51 -2.58 2.88
C LEU A 729 4.28 -3.91 2.99
N LYS A 730 5.13 -4.04 4.01
CA LYS A 730 5.90 -5.26 4.32
C LYS A 730 5.63 -5.76 5.74
N GLY A 731 4.85 -6.85 5.86
CA GLY A 731 4.73 -7.67 7.08
C GLY A 731 3.40 -7.61 7.85
N GLY A 732 2.34 -8.25 7.33
CA GLY A 732 1.09 -8.48 8.09
C GLY A 732 1.08 -9.81 8.87
N VAL A 733 0.31 -9.91 9.97
CA VAL A 733 0.21 -11.13 10.82
C VAL A 733 -1.06 -11.94 10.61
N SER A 734 -0.88 -13.24 10.81
CA SER A 734 -1.90 -14.16 11.33
C SER A 734 -2.24 -13.89 12.80
N SER A 735 -3.52 -13.87 13.16
CA SER A 735 -3.96 -13.98 14.55
C SER A 735 -3.92 -15.46 15.01
N GLY A 736 -2.92 -15.78 15.85
CA GLY A 736 -2.73 -17.12 16.42
C GLY A 736 -1.25 -17.42 16.62
N GLY A 737 -0.84 -17.69 17.86
CA GLY A 737 0.55 -18.08 18.16
C GLY A 737 0.97 -19.32 17.37
N THR A 738 2.25 -19.41 17.02
CA THR A 738 2.84 -20.37 16.06
C THR A 738 2.42 -20.15 14.60
N GLY A 739 2.78 -18.97 14.05
CA GLY A 739 2.52 -18.59 12.66
C GLY A 739 3.78 -18.53 11.80
N SER A 740 3.87 -19.43 10.82
CA SER A 740 4.75 -19.30 9.64
C SER A 740 4.36 -18.08 8.79
N GLU A 741 5.31 -17.52 8.04
CA GLU A 741 5.11 -16.44 7.07
C GLU A 741 3.84 -16.64 6.21
N THR A 742 2.88 -15.71 6.30
CA THR A 742 1.67 -15.66 5.44
C THR A 742 1.12 -14.21 5.34
N GLY A 743 1.91 -13.29 4.79
CA GLY A 743 1.59 -11.87 4.65
C GLY A 743 0.63 -11.53 3.50
N PHE A 744 -0.53 -12.20 3.44
CA PHE A 744 -1.58 -11.89 2.47
C PHE A 744 -2.45 -10.69 2.90
N LEU A 745 -2.74 -9.79 1.92
CA LEU A 745 -3.87 -8.85 1.73
C LEU A 745 -3.56 -7.34 1.92
N PRO A 746 -4.19 -6.42 1.13
CA PRO A 746 -5.38 -6.60 0.28
C PRO A 746 -5.15 -6.62 -1.26
N PRO A 747 -6.13 -7.13 -2.04
CA PRO A 747 -6.17 -7.03 -3.50
C PRO A 747 -6.81 -5.73 -4.02
N ILE A 748 -6.59 -5.47 -5.31
CA ILE A 748 -7.19 -4.40 -6.12
C ILE A 748 -8.71 -4.31 -5.96
N GLN A 749 -9.22 -3.09 -5.80
CA GLN A 749 -10.64 -2.77 -5.75
C GLN A 749 -11.23 -2.56 -7.16
N GLN A 750 -12.41 -3.15 -7.38
CA GLN A 750 -13.48 -2.61 -8.23
C GLN A 750 -14.71 -2.42 -7.34
#